data_AF-A0A168DRW5-F1
#
_entry.id   AF-A0A168DRW5-F1
#
_cell.length_a   1.000
_cell.length_b   1.000
_cell.length_c   1.000
_cell.angle_alpha   90.00
_cell.angle_beta   90.00
_cell.angle_gamma   90.00
#
_symmetry.space_group_name_H-M   'P 1'
#
loop_
_entity.id
_entity.type
_entity.pdbx_description
1 polymer ?
#
loop_
_entity_poly.entity_id
_entity_poly.type
_entity_poly.pdbx_seq_one_letter_code
_entity_poly.pdbx_strand_id
1 'polypeptide(L)'
;MRNQGHLSLRGVALQVLFAANAVAQTQAAVQAMPQPTLAIPMPSTVIDGVDYSILSKLAAQLPAVRTPEDSHNANNIAARRLDASSSGGVESRDGTLKVLIAGDSMSQGKEGDYTWRYRISQWFQSQNVGVDFVGPYKGTRPPPETKPPSAPALKGVKAADAGVLASGGYAAGISFDSDHFSIWGQACAEDVGLIHDVVQNGQPDVMLVMLGFNDLGWFYSDDKGLLHNMQTFISNARAAKPNIKIALANVPQRTSLGREDLPQKTTAYNKALVDAIPKWSTDESPIYLVKLQENYDCNLGGCPVGYDGLHPNAKGEYQIARAFSLTLANDMKIGSSPLEVPGNIPGRPVAVPSNFQVTSSPQGVTATWDKVYGTYGYNVRSRISGYTDWSVGNVAINRFDTHWPLDGYTYDIQVQSACGDGCAGDWTSVGSAVAKPQLASAPKNVEVSDGGSGTLHVTWDSSTGDYADSVSEYFVLTWDQTQPCAWIGGYAYQGNSAVVDGLVDGHEYFLAITAWNKNGEGFPNVLPNRVIGGGTPGTPPVPSIQAIDAATAHLTWNEVPGAAGYYLWTRNVNKAGDVSVRQNITRKGSCADVGLLFPGVWNYEFCLQAFNGDDTSPKGPCSTAPSPVKGAAVPSCTADGAKQSTGCAFDNIPTFTDPGPGSSMPTTTKGPSSQPTHLGPHPTGTESVLTPTDSIRPWQTVDCGNNAVTNLDRESGKTLWDALDTTKAWSDVTSFFIGDTERPETTEFTEDVARFFNITTTNWGCRKLEYHGDQACKIPIGCPDPNAPAGWVILNSIVGIERTISNLAGAISDSEASVSDQVGGIVDTFGNLPDGKVDAILGMVSLGLGFLAVPGFGDLLKELNTLRPKAGDAAAGLRDAVTNLAGQSTSIVKQTEAGDPTAISEGNSLKENVQGIIRLWEDTLKAYNDQLFNGSPESITSILHIIIDGATFASERPATIDLQKQVERAIFPQLIYQAWTLGKAPPFILDSGDDCKAGDPPPKKTPANKEGYACVNGKAYYLTSAPGTYYTNPNCYQHPVTQCTPTGYKTLPGQKSIDGKSYGNVTIQDFVEGSVNTWNSRGQQNGGSNADDFASSIVGQIYDNPGAEFKIPGVFTIPVCKDSEAQFNWKEGRRSANFPCNPPK
;
A
#
# COMPACT_ATOMS: atom_id res chain seq x y z
N MET A 1 -37.23 20.08 -11.67
CA MET A 1 -37.77 19.75 -10.33
C MET A 1 -37.39 18.29 -10.07
N ARG A 2 -36.57 17.89 -9.09
CA ARG A 2 -35.90 18.51 -7.94
C ARG A 2 -34.56 17.80 -7.73
N ASN A 3 -33.61 18.56 -7.21
CA ASN A 3 -32.32 18.22 -6.58
C ASN A 3 -32.25 16.90 -5.81
N GLN A 4 -31.07 16.25 -5.88
CA GLN A 4 -30.13 15.90 -4.78
C GLN A 4 -29.17 14.83 -5.36
N GLY A 5 -27.83 14.95 -5.39
CA GLY A 5 -26.92 15.74 -4.57
C GLY A 5 -26.19 14.86 -3.55
N HIS A 6 -25.50 13.80 -4.00
CA HIS A 6 -24.65 12.95 -3.14
C HIS A 6 -23.17 13.21 -3.44
N LEU A 7 -22.51 13.93 -2.52
CA LEU A 7 -21.06 14.02 -2.41
C LEU A 7 -20.51 12.69 -1.86
N SER A 8 -19.54 12.12 -2.56
CA SER A 8 -18.80 10.92 -2.15
C SER A 8 -17.52 11.34 -1.42
N LEU A 9 -17.51 11.17 -0.09
CA LEU A 9 -16.31 11.14 0.74
C LEU A 9 -15.53 9.83 0.48
N ARG A 10 -14.27 9.92 0.05
CA ARG A 10 -13.30 8.80 0.04
C ARG A 10 -11.94 9.33 0.47
N GLY A 11 -11.37 8.75 1.53
CA GLY A 11 -10.01 9.10 1.98
C GLY A 11 -9.66 8.68 3.41
N VAL A 12 -9.95 7.45 3.83
CA VAL A 12 -9.26 6.79 4.96
C VAL A 12 -9.21 5.29 4.68
N ALA A 13 -8.10 4.80 4.14
CA ALA A 13 -7.63 3.41 4.22
C ALA A 13 -6.35 3.27 3.38
N LEU A 14 -5.17 3.61 3.91
CA LEU A 14 -3.91 3.26 3.24
C LEU A 14 -2.72 3.27 4.22
N GLN A 15 -2.59 2.23 5.06
CA GLN A 15 -1.33 1.98 5.79
C GLN A 15 -1.10 0.52 6.26
N VAL A 16 -1.72 -0.49 5.63
CA VAL A 16 -1.48 -1.92 5.99
C VAL A 16 -1.07 -2.81 4.79
N LEU A 17 -0.74 -2.25 3.62
CA LEU A 17 -0.66 -3.02 2.38
C LEU A 17 0.74 -3.42 1.87
N PHE A 18 1.84 -3.21 2.62
CA PHE A 18 3.20 -3.44 2.09
C PHE A 18 4.02 -4.59 2.73
N ALA A 19 3.46 -5.42 3.62
CA ALA A 19 4.20 -6.54 4.25
C ALA A 19 3.78 -7.95 3.79
N ALA A 20 2.91 -8.11 2.78
CA ALA A 20 2.25 -9.39 2.48
C ALA A 20 2.96 -10.32 1.47
N ASN A 21 4.17 -10.02 0.99
CA ASN A 21 4.77 -10.74 -0.15
C ASN A 21 5.98 -11.64 0.14
N ALA A 22 6.23 -11.99 1.41
CA ALA A 22 7.19 -13.03 1.76
C ALA A 22 6.54 -14.07 2.69
N VAL A 23 6.87 -15.35 2.47
CA VAL A 23 6.47 -16.52 3.28
C VAL A 23 5.10 -17.14 2.95
N ALA A 24 4.96 -17.65 1.73
CA ALA A 24 3.96 -18.66 1.37
C ALA A 24 4.55 -20.07 1.53
N GLN A 25 4.52 -20.64 2.73
CA GLN A 25 4.62 -22.09 2.96
C GLN A 25 3.80 -22.54 4.18
N THR A 26 3.36 -23.80 4.13
CA THR A 26 2.58 -24.59 5.11
C THR A 26 1.05 -24.50 5.05
N GLN A 27 0.42 -25.66 5.27
CA GLN A 27 -0.86 -26.10 4.69
C GLN A 27 -1.65 -26.83 5.77
N ALA A 28 -2.89 -26.42 6.07
CA ALA A 28 -3.82 -27.19 6.89
C ALA A 28 -5.35 -26.92 6.71
N ALA A 29 -5.83 -26.14 5.73
CA ALA A 29 -7.22 -26.23 5.17
C ALA A 29 -7.42 -25.58 3.80
N VAL A 30 -6.49 -25.75 2.86
CA VAL A 30 -6.77 -25.37 1.46
C VAL A 30 -7.74 -26.38 0.83
N GLN A 31 -8.50 -27.14 1.62
CA GLN A 31 -9.46 -28.13 1.11
C GLN A 31 -10.86 -27.56 0.91
N ALA A 32 -11.19 -26.39 1.49
CA ALA A 32 -12.44 -25.68 1.20
C ALA A 32 -12.27 -24.50 0.21
N MET A 33 -11.06 -24.07 -0.14
CA MET A 33 -10.85 -23.01 -1.16
C MET A 33 -9.92 -23.50 -2.28
N PRO A 34 -10.23 -23.27 -3.56
CA PRO A 34 -9.33 -23.63 -4.66
C PRO A 34 -8.11 -22.72 -4.72
N GLN A 35 -6.94 -23.24 -4.31
CA GLN A 35 -5.58 -22.65 -4.48
C GLN A 35 -5.39 -21.26 -3.82
N PRO A 36 -4.17 -20.90 -3.39
CA PRO A 36 -3.91 -19.55 -2.88
C PRO A 36 -4.27 -18.50 -3.94
N THR A 37 -5.23 -17.64 -3.61
CA THR A 37 -5.70 -16.54 -4.43
C THR A 37 -4.63 -15.45 -4.46
N LEU A 38 -4.04 -15.22 -5.63
CA LEU A 38 -3.27 -14.02 -5.86
C LEU A 38 -4.25 -12.87 -6.06
N ALA A 39 -4.29 -11.94 -5.10
CA ALA A 39 -4.99 -10.68 -5.27
C ALA A 39 -4.46 -9.98 -6.53
N ILE A 40 -5.37 -9.57 -7.41
CA ILE A 40 -5.03 -8.69 -8.54
C ILE A 40 -4.48 -7.37 -7.97
N PRO A 41 -3.39 -6.83 -8.54
CA PRO A 41 -2.98 -5.46 -8.25
C PRO A 41 -4.09 -4.54 -8.72
N MET A 42 -4.73 -3.88 -7.78
CA MET A 42 -5.47 -2.68 -8.08
C MET A 42 -4.47 -1.53 -8.16
N PRO A 43 -4.44 -0.75 -9.26
CA PRO A 43 -3.70 0.49 -9.24
C PRO A 43 -4.20 1.37 -8.08
N SER A 44 -3.28 2.08 -7.44
CA SER A 44 -3.57 3.01 -6.34
C SER A 44 -4.47 4.18 -6.76
N THR A 45 -4.68 4.36 -8.07
CA THR A 45 -5.60 5.33 -8.67
C THR A 45 -6.92 4.67 -9.03
N VAL A 46 -8.03 5.26 -8.58
CA VAL A 46 -9.40 4.90 -9.00
C VAL A 46 -9.45 4.93 -10.53
N ILE A 47 -9.67 3.77 -11.15
CA ILE A 47 -9.93 3.68 -12.60
C ILE A 47 -11.39 4.06 -12.85
N ASP A 48 -11.62 4.88 -13.87
CA ASP A 48 -12.91 5.43 -14.32
C ASP A 48 -14.14 4.52 -14.09
N GLY A 49 -15.04 4.94 -13.20
CA GLY A 49 -16.45 4.56 -13.22
C GLY A 49 -16.85 3.16 -12.73
N VAL A 50 -15.94 2.31 -12.26
CA VAL A 50 -16.27 0.99 -11.68
C VAL A 50 -16.10 1.02 -10.16
N ASP A 51 -17.15 0.70 -9.40
CA ASP A 51 -17.14 0.77 -7.93
C ASP A 51 -16.32 -0.35 -7.28
N TYR A 52 -15.01 -0.10 -7.19
CA TYR A 52 -14.02 -0.94 -6.54
C TYR A 52 -13.96 -0.81 -5.00
N SER A 53 -14.94 -0.13 -4.39
CA SER A 53 -14.98 0.03 -2.92
C SER A 53 -15.09 -1.30 -2.16
N ILE A 54 -15.63 -2.34 -2.81
CA ILE A 54 -15.79 -3.67 -2.21
C ILE A 54 -14.45 -4.40 -2.13
N LEU A 55 -13.61 -4.33 -3.18
CA LEU A 55 -12.30 -5.00 -3.17
C LEU A 55 -11.26 -4.26 -2.35
N SER A 56 -11.35 -2.94 -2.21
CA SER A 56 -10.52 -2.21 -1.24
C SER A 56 -10.90 -2.55 0.22
N LYS A 57 -12.18 -2.80 0.51
CA LYS A 57 -12.64 -3.30 1.81
C LYS A 57 -12.17 -4.73 2.10
N LEU A 58 -12.10 -5.59 1.08
CA LEU A 58 -11.54 -6.95 1.18
C LEU A 58 -10.02 -6.93 1.26
N ALA A 59 -9.30 -6.26 0.36
CA ALA A 59 -7.84 -6.25 0.31
C ALA A 59 -7.20 -5.68 1.59
N ALA A 60 -7.87 -4.73 2.27
CA ALA A 60 -7.44 -4.21 3.57
C ALA A 60 -7.78 -5.15 4.76
N GLN A 61 -8.61 -6.17 4.53
CA GLN A 61 -9.15 -7.11 5.52
C GLN A 61 -8.80 -8.57 5.18
N LEU A 62 -8.01 -8.85 4.16
CA LEU A 62 -7.60 -10.21 3.86
C LEU A 62 -6.28 -10.46 4.58
N PRO A 63 -6.25 -11.23 5.69
CA PRO A 63 -4.98 -11.74 6.20
C PRO A 63 -4.31 -12.57 5.09
N ALA A 64 -2.99 -12.69 5.14
CA ALA A 64 -2.29 -13.68 4.33
C ALA A 64 -2.96 -15.03 4.56
N VAL A 65 -3.61 -15.56 3.51
CA VAL A 65 -4.39 -16.79 3.57
C VAL A 65 -3.43 -17.93 3.86
N ARG A 66 -3.39 -18.35 5.11
CA ARG A 66 -3.08 -19.72 5.45
C ARG A 66 -4.43 -20.37 5.74
N THR A 67 -4.45 -21.69 5.79
CA THR A 67 -5.68 -22.47 5.97
C THR A 67 -5.69 -23.46 7.20
N PRO A 68 -6.80 -23.65 7.97
CA PRO A 68 -6.97 -24.71 9.00
C PRO A 68 -8.31 -25.52 9.02
N GLU A 69 -8.21 -26.85 9.21
CA GLU A 69 -9.11 -27.85 9.83
C GLU A 69 -9.03 -29.25 9.17
N ASP A 70 -8.42 -30.17 9.92
CA ASP A 70 -8.82 -31.59 10.02
C ASP A 70 -8.61 -32.01 11.49
N SER A 71 -9.50 -31.58 12.38
CA SER A 71 -9.70 -32.26 13.66
C SER A 71 -10.83 -33.27 13.50
N HIS A 72 -10.49 -34.55 13.70
CA HIS A 72 -11.33 -35.76 13.70
C HIS A 72 -11.39 -36.58 12.40
N ASN A 73 -10.41 -37.49 12.21
CA ASN A 73 -10.67 -38.89 11.83
C ASN A 73 -9.42 -39.80 11.87
N ALA A 74 -8.73 -39.89 13.01
CA ALA A 74 -7.68 -40.90 13.19
C ALA A 74 -8.22 -42.36 13.13
N ASN A 75 -9.53 -42.55 13.33
CA ASN A 75 -10.12 -43.89 13.49
C ASN A 75 -10.58 -44.57 12.18
N ASN A 76 -10.73 -43.85 11.06
CA ASN A 76 -11.29 -44.44 9.82
C ASN A 76 -10.25 -44.74 8.72
N ILE A 77 -9.03 -44.23 8.87
CA ILE A 77 -7.94 -44.44 7.90
C ILE A 77 -7.20 -45.77 8.18
N ALA A 78 -7.21 -46.24 9.43
CA ALA A 78 -6.55 -47.47 9.87
C ALA A 78 -7.09 -48.73 9.17
N ALA A 79 -8.35 -48.73 8.70
CA ALA A 79 -8.99 -49.93 8.17
C ALA A 79 -8.67 -50.29 6.70
N ARG A 80 -7.93 -49.44 5.95
CA ARG A 80 -7.63 -49.69 4.52
C ARG A 80 -6.17 -49.54 4.08
N ARG A 81 -5.24 -49.21 4.99
CA ARG A 81 -3.84 -48.86 4.65
C ARG A 81 -2.83 -50.01 4.73
N LEU A 82 -3.25 -51.23 5.08
CA LEU A 82 -2.38 -52.42 5.11
C LEU A 82 -2.54 -53.36 3.89
N ASP A 83 -3.45 -53.05 2.96
CA ASP A 83 -3.75 -53.90 1.80
C ASP A 83 -3.05 -53.41 0.52
N ALA A 84 -1.73 -53.27 0.54
CA ALA A 84 -0.94 -53.10 -0.69
C ALA A 84 0.54 -53.48 -0.50
N SER A 85 0.84 -54.78 -0.42
CA SER A 85 2.00 -55.46 -1.04
C SER A 85 2.34 -56.76 -0.32
N SER A 86 1.54 -57.80 -0.57
CA SER A 86 2.01 -59.17 -0.39
C SER A 86 2.86 -59.57 -1.59
N SER A 87 4.19 -59.42 -1.51
CA SER A 87 5.10 -60.19 -2.37
C SER A 87 6.52 -60.24 -1.83
N GLY A 88 6.94 -61.45 -1.45
CA GLY A 88 8.35 -61.86 -1.46
C GLY A 88 9.03 -61.88 -0.09
N GLY A 89 8.76 -62.92 0.70
CA GLY A 89 9.67 -63.33 1.76
C GLY A 89 11.03 -63.68 1.14
N VAL A 90 12.05 -62.89 1.47
CA VAL A 90 13.45 -63.25 1.27
C VAL A 90 14.06 -63.35 2.65
N GLU A 91 14.53 -64.55 2.97
CA GLU A 91 15.25 -64.87 4.20
C GLU A 91 16.42 -63.91 4.42
N SER A 92 16.56 -63.48 5.68
CA SER A 92 17.58 -62.58 6.19
C SER A 92 18.98 -63.06 5.82
N ARG A 93 19.75 -62.21 5.14
CA ARG A 93 21.21 -62.27 5.21
C ARG A 93 21.62 -61.69 6.56
N ASP A 94 22.16 -62.56 7.41
CA ASP A 94 22.72 -62.27 8.72
C ASP A 94 23.67 -61.04 8.64
N GLY A 95 23.25 -59.88 9.16
CA GLY A 95 24.10 -58.68 9.28
C GLY A 95 23.56 -57.32 8.79
N THR A 96 22.37 -57.24 8.17
CA THR A 96 21.79 -55.95 7.73
C THR A 96 20.94 -55.31 8.84
N LEU A 97 21.22 -54.05 9.18
CA LEU A 97 20.51 -53.28 10.20
C LEU A 97 19.20 -52.71 9.64
N LYS A 98 18.05 -53.01 10.28
CA LYS A 98 16.77 -52.42 9.88
C LYS A 98 16.56 -51.06 10.54
N VAL A 99 16.33 -50.01 9.74
CA VAL A 99 16.20 -48.64 10.23
C VAL A 99 14.83 -48.06 9.84
N LEU A 100 14.01 -47.70 10.83
CA LEU A 100 12.77 -46.96 10.60
C LEU A 100 13.02 -45.47 10.82
N ILE A 101 12.69 -44.64 9.82
CA ILE A 101 12.66 -43.18 9.98
C ILE A 101 11.23 -42.74 10.21
N ALA A 102 10.94 -42.21 11.40
CA ALA A 102 9.66 -41.63 11.78
C ALA A 102 9.77 -40.09 11.81
N GLY A 103 8.92 -39.37 11.09
CA GLY A 103 9.07 -37.91 10.99
C GLY A 103 7.95 -37.20 10.28
N ASP A 104 8.13 -35.90 10.06
CA ASP A 104 7.12 -35.04 9.42
C ASP A 104 7.61 -34.55 8.03
N SER A 105 7.18 -33.34 7.63
CA SER A 105 7.57 -32.66 6.41
C SER A 105 9.07 -32.47 6.25
N MET A 106 9.82 -32.22 7.34
CA MET A 106 11.27 -32.06 7.30
C MET A 106 11.97 -33.38 6.95
N SER A 107 11.34 -34.52 7.27
CA SER A 107 11.80 -35.85 6.86
C SER A 107 11.33 -36.23 5.48
N GLN A 108 10.06 -35.99 5.15
CA GLN A 108 9.51 -36.38 3.86
C GLN A 108 10.15 -35.61 2.70
N GLY A 109 10.33 -34.29 2.84
CA GLY A 109 10.78 -33.43 1.74
C GLY A 109 9.78 -33.32 0.58
N LYS A 110 10.10 -32.48 -0.39
CA LYS A 110 9.35 -32.29 -1.64
C LYS A 110 10.04 -33.01 -2.81
N GLU A 111 9.29 -33.17 -3.91
CA GLU A 111 9.85 -33.67 -5.16
C GLU A 111 11.13 -32.92 -5.53
N GLY A 112 12.16 -33.67 -5.91
CA GLY A 112 13.48 -33.16 -6.26
C GLY A 112 14.38 -32.84 -5.06
N ASP A 113 13.94 -33.01 -3.82
CA ASP A 113 14.85 -32.98 -2.66
C ASP A 113 15.79 -34.17 -2.66
N TYR A 114 16.97 -34.00 -2.07
CA TYR A 114 17.75 -35.16 -1.67
C TYR A 114 17.22 -35.72 -0.35
N THR A 115 16.76 -34.85 0.56
CA THR A 115 16.36 -35.11 1.95
C THR A 115 17.51 -35.58 2.83
N TRP A 116 17.38 -35.37 4.15
CA TRP A 116 18.36 -35.89 5.11
C TRP A 116 18.38 -37.44 5.15
N ARG A 117 17.28 -38.10 4.73
CA ARG A 117 17.18 -39.57 4.64
C ARG A 117 18.19 -40.14 3.64
N TYR A 118 18.34 -39.49 2.50
CA TYR A 118 19.40 -39.83 1.55
C TYR A 118 20.80 -39.50 2.11
N ARG A 119 20.98 -38.37 2.80
CA ARG A 119 22.28 -38.02 3.39
C ARG A 119 22.73 -39.03 4.44
N ILE A 120 21.82 -39.50 5.30
CA ILE A 120 22.13 -40.53 6.29
C ILE A 120 22.35 -41.90 5.62
N SER A 121 21.67 -42.22 4.51
CA SER A 121 21.97 -43.44 3.74
C SER A 121 23.37 -43.41 3.14
N GLN A 122 23.80 -42.27 2.59
CA GLN A 122 25.19 -42.06 2.12
C GLN A 122 26.19 -42.25 3.26
N TRP A 123 25.86 -41.75 4.45
CA TRP A 123 26.70 -41.95 5.63
C TRP A 123 26.82 -43.43 6.00
N PHE A 124 25.72 -44.18 6.11
CA PHE A 124 25.77 -45.62 6.39
C PHE A 124 26.65 -46.39 5.39
N GLN A 125 26.51 -46.07 4.10
CA GLN A 125 27.36 -46.63 3.04
C GLN A 125 28.84 -46.28 3.28
N SER A 126 29.16 -45.03 3.62
CA SER A 126 30.53 -44.59 3.91
C SER A 126 31.14 -45.27 5.14
N GLN A 127 30.29 -45.67 6.10
CA GLN A 127 30.70 -46.38 7.32
C GLN A 127 30.74 -47.91 7.13
N ASN A 128 30.46 -48.41 5.92
CA ASN A 128 30.35 -49.84 5.61
C ASN A 128 29.33 -50.57 6.51
N VAL A 129 28.20 -49.91 6.82
CA VAL A 129 27.08 -50.48 7.57
C VAL A 129 25.97 -50.81 6.59
N GLY A 130 25.64 -52.09 6.44
CA GLY A 130 24.50 -52.52 5.62
C GLY A 130 23.18 -52.15 6.30
N VAL A 131 22.32 -51.41 5.59
CA VAL A 131 21.03 -50.94 6.10
C VAL A 131 19.90 -51.34 5.15
N ASP A 132 18.77 -51.72 5.76
CA ASP A 132 17.45 -51.87 5.14
C ASP A 132 16.54 -50.83 5.81
N PHE A 133 16.20 -49.77 5.08
CA PHE A 133 15.21 -48.82 5.56
C PHE A 133 13.84 -49.49 5.51
N VAL A 134 13.03 -49.28 6.55
CA VAL A 134 11.70 -49.89 6.65
C VAL A 134 10.65 -48.83 6.91
N GLY A 135 9.43 -49.10 6.44
CA GLY A 135 8.28 -48.21 6.59
C GLY A 135 7.27 -48.43 5.47
N PRO A 136 6.04 -47.92 5.61
CA PRO A 136 4.99 -48.13 4.62
C PRO A 136 5.10 -47.21 3.39
N TYR A 137 5.95 -46.19 3.41
CA TYR A 137 6.02 -45.17 2.38
C TYR A 137 7.39 -45.15 1.69
N LYS A 138 7.39 -44.80 0.40
CA LYS A 138 8.60 -44.58 -0.43
C LYS A 138 8.46 -43.23 -1.11
N GLY A 139 9.57 -42.53 -1.33
CA GLY A 139 9.60 -41.27 -2.09
C GLY A 139 9.52 -40.00 -1.24
N THR A 140 9.16 -38.90 -1.88
CA THR A 140 8.99 -37.55 -1.32
C THR A 140 7.57 -37.05 -1.58
N ARG A 141 7.24 -35.82 -1.16
CA ARG A 141 5.94 -35.24 -1.48
C ARG A 141 5.86 -34.77 -2.94
N PRO A 142 4.96 -35.34 -3.78
CA PRO A 142 4.76 -34.84 -5.14
C PRO A 142 4.11 -33.44 -5.11
N PRO A 143 4.35 -32.59 -6.13
CA PRO A 143 3.61 -31.34 -6.27
C PRO A 143 2.13 -31.63 -6.56
N PRO A 144 1.22 -30.71 -6.20
CA PRO A 144 -0.20 -30.89 -6.48
C PRO A 144 -0.49 -31.05 -7.97
N GLU A 145 -1.56 -31.77 -8.30
CA GLU A 145 -2.02 -31.85 -9.68
C GLU A 145 -2.51 -30.50 -10.20
N THR A 146 -2.13 -30.19 -11.42
CA THR A 146 -2.52 -28.95 -12.09
C THR A 146 -3.95 -29.05 -12.60
N LYS A 147 -4.84 -28.29 -11.98
CA LYS A 147 -6.26 -28.19 -12.37
C LYS A 147 -6.74 -26.73 -12.32
N PRO A 148 -7.77 -26.36 -13.11
CA PRO A 148 -8.44 -25.06 -12.97
C PRO A 148 -9.03 -24.88 -11.57
N PRO A 149 -9.38 -23.63 -11.17
CA PRO A 149 -10.13 -23.38 -9.97
C PRO A 149 -11.45 -24.16 -9.94
N SER A 150 -11.77 -24.76 -8.80
CA SER A 150 -12.98 -25.55 -8.57
C SER A 150 -13.72 -25.03 -7.36
N ALA A 151 -15.06 -25.04 -7.38
CA ALA A 151 -15.83 -24.55 -6.26
C ALA A 151 -15.45 -25.20 -4.91
N PRO A 152 -15.52 -24.45 -3.81
CA PRO A 152 -15.43 -24.96 -2.45
C PRO A 152 -16.29 -26.19 -2.18
N ALA A 153 -15.91 -27.00 -1.19
CA ALA A 153 -16.73 -28.13 -0.79
C ALA A 153 -18.09 -27.66 -0.26
N LEU A 154 -19.16 -28.34 -0.70
CA LEU A 154 -20.50 -28.14 -0.15
C LEU A 154 -20.53 -28.51 1.33
N LYS A 155 -21.25 -27.72 2.12
CA LYS A 155 -21.42 -27.98 3.55
C LYS A 155 -21.96 -29.40 3.79
N GLY A 156 -21.32 -30.13 4.69
CA GLY A 156 -21.71 -31.50 5.08
C GLY A 156 -21.24 -32.60 4.11
N VAL A 157 -20.59 -32.26 2.99
CA VAL A 157 -19.96 -33.23 2.10
C VAL A 157 -18.53 -33.49 2.58
N LYS A 158 -18.24 -34.75 2.93
CA LYS A 158 -16.87 -35.15 3.28
C LYS A 158 -15.98 -35.08 2.04
N ALA A 159 -14.83 -34.43 2.16
CA ALA A 159 -13.80 -34.45 1.12
C ALA A 159 -13.43 -35.92 0.80
N ALA A 160 -13.18 -36.19 -0.48
CA ALA A 160 -12.65 -37.48 -0.88
C ALA A 160 -11.24 -37.65 -0.28
N ASP A 161 -10.95 -38.83 0.30
CA ASP A 161 -9.62 -39.15 0.81
C ASP A 161 -8.61 -39.07 -0.34
N ALA A 162 -7.73 -38.07 -0.31
CA ALA A 162 -6.72 -37.83 -1.34
C ALA A 162 -5.59 -38.88 -1.34
N GLY A 163 -5.63 -39.83 -0.40
CA GLY A 163 -4.57 -40.81 -0.22
C GLY A 163 -3.29 -40.19 0.35
N VAL A 164 -2.26 -41.03 0.55
CA VAL A 164 -0.97 -40.59 1.06
C VAL A 164 -0.11 -40.05 -0.07
N LEU A 165 0.27 -38.78 0.00
CA LEU A 165 1.11 -38.11 -0.98
C LEU A 165 2.60 -38.40 -0.74
N ALA A 166 3.05 -39.60 -1.11
CA ALA A 166 4.45 -40.03 -1.00
C ALA A 166 5.12 -40.37 -2.34
N SER A 167 4.42 -40.29 -3.47
CA SER A 167 4.94 -40.73 -4.78
C SER A 167 5.95 -39.79 -5.46
N GLY A 168 6.38 -38.71 -4.80
CA GLY A 168 7.35 -37.75 -5.34
C GLY A 168 8.74 -38.36 -5.52
N GLY A 169 9.46 -37.91 -6.54
CA GLY A 169 10.85 -38.34 -6.78
C GLY A 169 11.87 -37.56 -5.93
N TYR A 170 13.06 -38.13 -5.77
CA TYR A 170 14.23 -37.43 -5.21
C TYR A 170 14.90 -36.55 -6.26
N ALA A 171 15.96 -35.82 -5.89
CA ALA A 171 16.82 -35.13 -6.84
C ALA A 171 17.18 -36.04 -8.04
N ALA A 172 17.27 -35.45 -9.23
CA ALA A 172 17.42 -36.20 -10.48
C ALA A 172 18.60 -37.19 -10.43
N GLY A 173 18.35 -38.44 -10.82
CA GLY A 173 19.35 -39.51 -10.83
C GLY A 173 19.57 -40.20 -9.49
N ILE A 174 18.87 -39.80 -8.42
CA ILE A 174 18.94 -40.47 -7.12
C ILE A 174 17.97 -41.65 -7.05
N SER A 175 18.49 -42.80 -6.66
CA SER A 175 17.74 -43.99 -6.29
C SER A 175 18.44 -44.66 -5.11
N PHE A 176 17.68 -44.92 -4.06
CA PHE A 176 18.13 -45.64 -2.86
C PHE A 176 16.93 -46.29 -2.20
N ASP A 177 17.20 -47.15 -1.22
CA ASP A 177 16.16 -47.65 -0.34
C ASP A 177 15.59 -46.50 0.50
N SER A 178 14.38 -46.08 0.13
CA SER A 178 13.77 -44.84 0.63
C SER A 178 12.58 -45.09 1.55
N ASP A 179 12.41 -46.33 2.01
CA ASP A 179 11.33 -46.74 2.91
C ASP A 179 11.33 -45.90 4.20
N HIS A 180 10.16 -45.40 4.60
CA HIS A 180 10.02 -44.54 5.77
C HIS A 180 8.59 -44.46 6.30
N PHE A 181 8.44 -43.84 7.47
CA PHE A 181 7.17 -43.45 8.08
C PHE A 181 7.20 -41.93 8.35
N SER A 182 7.12 -41.13 7.29
CA SER A 182 7.11 -39.67 7.46
C SER A 182 6.21 -38.97 6.46
N ILE A 183 5.17 -38.27 6.93
CA ILE A 183 4.26 -37.55 6.04
C ILE A 183 4.20 -36.08 6.43
N TRP A 184 4.14 -35.24 5.41
CA TRP A 184 4.06 -33.79 5.53
C TRP A 184 2.86 -33.38 6.38
N GLY A 185 3.12 -32.59 7.42
CA GLY A 185 2.08 -32.04 8.31
C GLY A 185 1.68 -32.95 9.47
N GLN A 186 2.15 -34.20 9.52
CA GLN A 186 1.80 -35.11 10.62
C GLN A 186 2.36 -34.63 11.96
N ALA A 187 1.54 -34.72 13.01
CA ALA A 187 1.91 -34.53 14.40
C ALA A 187 2.15 -35.87 15.11
N CYS A 188 2.96 -35.85 16.18
CA CYS A 188 3.15 -37.01 17.05
C CYS A 188 1.81 -37.52 17.58
N ALA A 189 0.91 -36.60 17.97
CA ALA A 189 -0.45 -36.90 18.42
C ALA A 189 -1.24 -37.80 17.47
N GLU A 190 -1.04 -37.68 16.16
CA GLU A 190 -1.72 -38.50 15.14
C GLU A 190 -1.04 -39.86 14.99
N ASP A 191 0.30 -39.86 14.99
CA ASP A 191 1.08 -41.06 14.76
C ASP A 191 1.13 -42.01 15.96
N VAL A 192 0.77 -41.56 17.18
CA VAL A 192 0.69 -42.41 18.39
C VAL A 192 -0.13 -43.68 18.12
N GLY A 193 -1.25 -43.57 17.39
CA GLY A 193 -2.13 -44.70 17.09
C GLY A 193 -1.64 -45.63 15.97
N LEU A 194 -0.64 -45.21 15.20
CA LEU A 194 -0.20 -45.91 13.99
C LEU A 194 1.13 -46.66 14.18
N ILE A 195 2.00 -46.16 15.06
CA ILE A 195 3.38 -46.66 15.17
C ILE A 195 3.50 -48.13 15.56
N HIS A 196 2.55 -48.66 16.33
CA HIS A 196 2.54 -50.08 16.70
C HIS A 196 2.58 -50.97 15.45
N ASP A 197 1.66 -50.75 14.51
CA ASP A 197 1.54 -51.59 13.32
C ASP A 197 2.71 -51.37 12.34
N VAL A 198 3.22 -50.13 12.26
CA VAL A 198 4.42 -49.82 11.47
C VAL A 198 5.64 -50.60 11.99
N VAL A 199 5.86 -50.62 13.30
CA VAL A 199 6.96 -51.37 13.91
C VAL A 199 6.72 -52.88 13.84
N GLN A 200 5.48 -53.33 14.04
CA GLN A 200 5.09 -54.74 13.94
C GLN A 200 5.41 -55.31 12.56
N ASN A 201 5.16 -54.54 11.50
CA ASN A 201 5.38 -54.97 10.12
C ASN A 201 6.84 -54.78 9.66
N GLY A 202 7.47 -53.66 10.00
CA GLY A 202 8.85 -53.36 9.58
C GLY A 202 9.93 -54.11 10.38
N GLN A 203 9.63 -54.43 11.65
CA GLN A 203 10.57 -55.00 12.63
C GLN A 203 11.92 -54.24 12.70
N PRO A 204 11.94 -52.89 12.79
CA PRO A 204 13.18 -52.10 12.82
C PRO A 204 14.06 -52.38 14.03
N ASP A 205 15.38 -52.44 13.86
CA ASP A 205 16.35 -52.54 14.98
C ASP A 205 16.63 -51.18 15.59
N VAL A 206 16.62 -50.15 14.75
CA VAL A 206 16.81 -48.75 15.14
C VAL A 206 15.67 -47.91 14.58
N MET A 207 15.11 -47.03 15.41
CA MET A 207 14.15 -46.01 14.99
C MET A 207 14.76 -44.61 15.14
N LEU A 208 14.76 -43.84 14.07
CA LEU A 208 15.17 -42.43 14.04
C LEU A 208 13.90 -41.57 14.06
N VAL A 209 13.65 -40.85 15.15
CA VAL A 209 12.41 -40.08 15.35
C VAL A 209 12.70 -38.59 15.27
N MET A 210 12.06 -37.90 14.33
CA MET A 210 12.05 -36.44 14.19
C MET A 210 10.61 -35.95 14.04
N LEU A 211 9.86 -35.94 15.15
CA LEU A 211 8.46 -35.54 15.26
C LEU A 211 8.30 -34.56 16.43
N GLY A 212 7.22 -33.77 16.40
CA GLY A 212 6.81 -32.91 17.51
C GLY A 212 6.75 -31.42 17.20
N PHE A 213 7.36 -30.96 16.09
CA PHE A 213 7.22 -29.56 15.69
C PHE A 213 5.76 -29.22 15.39
N ASN A 214 5.07 -30.06 14.61
CA ASN A 214 3.67 -29.83 14.23
C ASN A 214 2.72 -29.83 15.43
N ASP A 215 3.04 -30.59 16.49
CA ASP A 215 2.25 -30.57 17.72
C ASP A 215 2.21 -29.17 18.35
N LEU A 216 3.38 -28.58 18.54
CA LEU A 216 3.53 -27.26 19.15
C LEU A 216 3.10 -26.14 18.19
N GLY A 217 3.51 -26.26 16.93
CA GLY A 217 3.30 -25.25 15.89
C GLY A 217 1.84 -25.10 15.50
N TRP A 218 1.09 -26.20 15.45
CA TRP A 218 -0.28 -26.26 14.90
C TRP A 218 -1.31 -26.72 15.92
N PHE A 219 -1.01 -26.61 17.22
CA PHE A 219 -1.95 -26.84 18.31
C PHE A 219 -2.53 -28.26 18.41
N TYR A 220 -1.90 -29.28 17.83
CA TYR A 220 -2.32 -30.67 18.11
C TYR A 220 -2.10 -31.01 19.58
N SER A 221 -1.05 -30.45 20.21
CA SER A 221 -0.87 -30.50 21.66
C SER A 221 0.07 -29.40 22.16
N ASP A 222 0.01 -29.08 23.46
CA ASP A 222 1.00 -28.21 24.08
C ASP A 222 2.30 -28.96 24.43
N ASP A 223 3.26 -28.30 25.06
CA ASP A 223 4.55 -28.87 25.46
C ASP A 223 4.42 -30.10 26.37
N LYS A 224 3.41 -30.13 27.25
CA LYS A 224 3.14 -31.26 28.15
C LYS A 224 2.42 -32.40 27.41
N GLY A 225 1.44 -32.05 26.58
CA GLY A 225 0.71 -32.99 25.74
C GLY A 225 1.63 -33.70 24.75
N LEU A 226 2.54 -32.97 24.09
CA LEU A 226 3.54 -33.56 23.21
C LEU A 226 4.47 -34.52 23.97
N LEU A 227 4.92 -34.15 25.18
CA LEU A 227 5.75 -35.05 26.00
C LEU A 227 5.01 -36.36 26.32
N HIS A 228 3.72 -36.28 26.65
CA HIS A 228 2.87 -37.45 26.89
C HIS A 228 2.64 -38.28 25.63
N ASN A 229 2.34 -37.64 24.50
CA ASN A 229 2.15 -38.29 23.21
C ASN A 229 3.43 -39.03 22.78
N MET A 230 4.60 -38.40 22.93
CA MET A 230 5.89 -39.00 22.62
C MET A 230 6.18 -40.23 23.49
N GLN A 231 5.88 -40.17 24.80
CA GLN A 231 6.00 -41.33 25.69
C GLN A 231 5.11 -42.50 25.23
N THR A 232 3.89 -42.19 24.81
CA THR A 232 2.91 -43.18 24.35
C THR A 232 3.31 -43.77 22.99
N PHE A 233 3.79 -42.93 22.06
CA PHE A 233 4.37 -43.35 20.79
C PHE A 233 5.50 -44.36 20.98
N ILE A 234 6.45 -44.08 21.88
CA ILE A 234 7.56 -44.99 22.23
C ILE A 234 7.03 -46.29 22.85
N SER A 235 6.04 -46.20 23.73
CA SER A 235 5.46 -47.38 24.40
C SER A 235 4.76 -48.30 23.40
N ASN A 236 4.03 -47.72 22.43
CA ASN A 236 3.36 -48.45 21.35
C ASN A 236 4.37 -49.12 20.39
N ALA A 237 5.47 -48.44 20.07
CA ALA A 237 6.57 -49.04 19.30
C ALA A 237 7.18 -50.25 20.03
N ARG A 238 7.44 -50.12 21.34
CA ARG A 238 8.00 -51.21 22.17
C ARG A 238 7.04 -52.37 22.36
N ALA A 239 5.74 -52.13 22.38
CA ALA A 239 4.74 -53.19 22.43
C ALA A 239 4.83 -54.13 21.22
N ALA A 240 5.17 -53.58 20.04
CA ALA A 240 5.41 -54.37 18.82
C ALA A 240 6.82 -54.99 18.77
N LYS A 241 7.85 -54.26 19.22
CA LYS A 241 9.24 -54.76 19.29
C LYS A 241 9.94 -54.32 20.58
N PRO A 242 10.01 -55.18 21.62
CA PRO A 242 10.51 -54.79 22.95
C PRO A 242 11.98 -54.36 23.01
N ASN A 243 12.82 -54.75 22.04
CA ASN A 243 14.25 -54.48 22.02
C ASN A 243 14.68 -53.43 20.97
N ILE A 244 13.74 -52.63 20.46
CA ILE A 244 14.02 -51.56 19.49
C ILE A 244 14.89 -50.47 20.13
N LYS A 245 15.95 -50.02 19.44
CA LYS A 245 16.76 -48.87 19.89
C LYS A 245 16.23 -47.58 19.27
N ILE A 246 16.22 -46.48 20.01
CA ILE A 246 15.57 -45.25 19.55
C ILE A 246 16.56 -44.08 19.61
N ALA A 247 16.73 -43.37 18.50
CA ALA A 247 17.36 -42.06 18.44
C ALA A 247 16.27 -41.00 18.29
N LEU A 248 16.04 -40.20 19.33
CA LEU A 248 14.91 -39.29 19.45
C LEU A 248 15.37 -37.83 19.40
N ALA A 249 14.96 -37.10 18.36
CA ALA A 249 15.31 -35.70 18.20
C ALA A 249 14.49 -34.77 19.10
N ASN A 250 15.15 -33.74 19.62
CA ASN A 250 14.47 -32.55 20.13
C ASN A 250 13.93 -31.70 18.95
N VAL A 251 13.03 -30.77 19.24
CA VAL A 251 12.36 -29.95 18.22
C VAL A 251 13.20 -28.70 17.91
N PRO A 252 13.51 -28.38 16.64
CA PRO A 252 14.29 -27.18 16.32
C PRO A 252 13.47 -25.90 16.53
N GLN A 253 14.17 -24.78 16.69
CA GLN A 253 13.54 -23.45 16.58
C GLN A 253 13.38 -23.07 15.10
N ARG A 254 12.59 -22.02 14.85
CA ARG A 254 12.35 -21.47 13.51
C ARG A 254 12.29 -19.95 13.52
N THR A 255 12.30 -19.34 12.33
CA THR A 255 11.95 -17.92 12.21
C THR A 255 10.54 -17.67 12.73
N SER A 256 10.32 -16.48 13.30
CA SER A 256 9.05 -16.10 13.94
C SER A 256 7.84 -16.38 13.04
N LEU A 257 6.78 -16.91 13.65
CA LEU A 257 5.45 -17.07 13.04
C LEU A 257 4.45 -16.03 13.55
N GLY A 258 4.90 -15.04 14.31
CA GLY A 258 4.00 -14.18 15.11
C GLY A 258 3.46 -14.88 16.37
N ARG A 259 3.86 -16.12 16.66
CA ARG A 259 3.46 -16.86 17.86
C ARG A 259 4.50 -16.72 18.96
N GLU A 260 4.32 -15.77 19.87
CA GLU A 260 5.27 -15.53 20.97
C GLU A 260 5.37 -16.69 21.97
N ASP A 261 4.30 -17.50 22.09
CA ASP A 261 4.26 -18.68 22.96
C ASP A 261 5.06 -19.87 22.38
N LEU A 262 5.15 -19.99 21.05
CA LEU A 262 5.77 -21.14 20.39
C LEU A 262 7.24 -21.33 20.78
N PRO A 263 8.13 -20.32 20.72
CA PRO A 263 9.52 -20.46 21.15
C PRO A 263 9.66 -20.93 22.61
N GLN A 264 8.77 -20.46 23.48
CA GLN A 264 8.73 -20.81 24.90
C GLN A 264 8.30 -22.27 25.07
N LYS A 265 7.25 -22.69 24.36
CA LYS A 265 6.76 -24.08 24.34
C LYS A 265 7.81 -25.05 23.78
N THR A 266 8.47 -24.70 22.68
CA THR A 266 9.57 -25.49 22.12
C THR A 266 10.71 -25.66 23.12
N THR A 267 11.10 -24.56 23.80
CA THR A 267 12.13 -24.60 24.83
C THR A 267 11.70 -25.45 26.04
N ALA A 268 10.46 -25.32 26.49
CA ALA A 268 9.91 -26.08 27.60
C ALA A 268 9.85 -27.59 27.29
N TYR A 269 9.35 -27.96 26.10
CA TYR A 269 9.33 -29.34 25.64
C TYR A 269 10.74 -29.93 25.55
N ASN A 270 11.67 -29.25 24.88
CA ASN A 270 13.04 -29.74 24.71
C ASN A 270 13.74 -29.95 26.06
N LYS A 271 13.52 -29.05 27.01
CA LYS A 271 14.02 -29.20 28.38
C LYS A 271 13.39 -30.43 29.07
N ALA A 272 12.08 -30.58 28.99
CA ALA A 272 11.37 -31.70 29.62
C ALA A 272 11.76 -33.05 28.99
N LEU A 273 12.02 -33.09 27.70
CA LEU A 273 12.45 -34.28 26.97
C LEU A 273 13.81 -34.80 27.48
N VAL A 274 14.78 -33.90 27.70
CA VAL A 274 16.09 -34.26 28.28
C VAL A 274 15.93 -34.94 29.64
N ASP A 275 15.04 -34.41 30.49
CA ASP A 275 14.77 -34.96 31.83
C ASP A 275 13.97 -36.27 31.81
N ALA A 276 13.24 -36.54 30.72
CA ALA A 276 12.36 -37.68 30.55
C ALA A 276 13.08 -38.91 29.95
N ILE A 277 13.97 -38.71 28.97
CA ILE A 277 14.66 -39.80 28.26
C ILE A 277 15.34 -40.81 29.21
N PRO A 278 16.11 -40.40 30.24
CA PRO A 278 16.72 -41.36 31.17
C PRO A 278 15.72 -42.23 31.94
N LYS A 279 14.49 -41.73 32.14
CA LYS A 279 13.41 -42.46 32.85
C LYS A 279 12.67 -43.42 31.91
N TRP A 280 12.66 -43.11 30.61
CA TRP A 280 12.00 -43.93 29.59
C TRP A 280 12.95 -44.97 28.99
N SER A 281 14.25 -44.75 29.03
CA SER A 281 15.27 -45.65 28.49
C SER A 281 15.41 -46.91 29.35
N THR A 282 15.59 -48.07 28.70
CA THR A 282 15.93 -49.35 29.36
C THR A 282 17.19 -49.94 28.73
N ASP A 283 17.77 -50.97 29.34
CA ASP A 283 18.95 -51.65 28.79
C ASP A 283 18.63 -52.39 27.49
N GLU A 284 17.44 -52.99 27.38
CA GLU A 284 16.98 -53.71 26.17
C GLU A 284 16.52 -52.78 25.04
N SER A 285 16.00 -51.60 25.37
CA SER A 285 15.48 -50.61 24.41
C SER A 285 15.98 -49.21 24.79
N PRO A 286 17.27 -48.93 24.60
CA PRO A 286 17.84 -47.64 24.97
C PRO A 286 17.33 -46.52 24.06
N ILE A 287 17.13 -45.34 24.67
CA ILE A 287 16.76 -44.10 23.97
C ILE A 287 17.91 -43.12 24.06
N TYR A 288 18.34 -42.60 22.92
CA TYR A 288 19.41 -41.62 22.80
C TYR A 288 18.85 -40.30 22.26
N LEU A 289 19.20 -39.20 22.92
CA LEU A 289 18.79 -37.86 22.50
C LEU A 289 19.58 -37.41 21.28
N VAL A 290 18.87 -37.11 20.19
CA VAL A 290 19.43 -36.42 19.04
C VAL A 290 19.28 -34.92 19.26
N LYS A 291 20.42 -34.23 19.40
CA LYS A 291 20.50 -32.78 19.62
C LYS A 291 20.29 -32.01 18.31
N LEU A 292 19.09 -32.13 17.74
CA LEU A 292 18.73 -31.54 16.45
C LEU A 292 18.75 -30.01 16.50
N GLN A 293 18.11 -29.38 17.49
CA GLN A 293 18.10 -27.91 17.66
C GLN A 293 19.53 -27.34 17.71
N GLU A 294 20.46 -28.04 18.34
CA GLU A 294 21.84 -27.60 18.49
C GLU A 294 22.71 -27.82 17.23
N ASN A 295 22.25 -28.64 16.29
CA ASN A 295 22.99 -28.99 15.07
C ASN A 295 22.30 -28.53 13.78
N TYR A 296 21.11 -27.94 13.88
CA TYR A 296 20.34 -27.38 12.78
C TYR A 296 20.23 -25.86 12.96
N ASP A 297 20.84 -25.12 12.04
CA ASP A 297 21.07 -23.67 12.17
C ASP A 297 19.82 -22.84 11.85
N CYS A 298 18.74 -23.08 12.58
CA CYS A 298 17.47 -22.36 12.48
C CYS A 298 17.00 -21.88 13.84
N ASN A 299 16.78 -20.57 13.92
CA ASN A 299 16.55 -19.82 15.15
C ASN A 299 15.49 -18.72 14.93
N LEU A 300 15.10 -18.03 16.00
CA LEU A 300 14.14 -16.93 15.93
C LEU A 300 14.59 -15.79 15.00
N GLY A 301 15.90 -15.50 14.97
CA GLY A 301 16.48 -14.44 14.14
C GLY A 301 16.78 -14.82 12.69
N GLY A 302 16.58 -16.09 12.29
CA GLY A 302 16.91 -16.55 10.94
C GLY A 302 17.07 -18.07 10.83
N CYS A 303 16.91 -18.58 9.61
CA CYS A 303 17.08 -20.00 9.28
C CYS A 303 17.82 -20.16 7.95
N PRO A 304 19.13 -19.85 7.89
CA PRO A 304 19.95 -19.92 6.67
C PRO A 304 20.05 -21.33 6.06
N VAL A 305 19.71 -22.36 6.82
CA VAL A 305 19.72 -23.76 6.38
C VAL A 305 18.32 -24.29 6.06
N GLY A 306 17.31 -23.44 6.14
CA GLY A 306 15.96 -23.73 5.67
C GLY A 306 15.57 -22.87 4.47
N TYR A 307 14.42 -23.19 3.89
CA TYR A 307 13.89 -22.48 2.70
C TYR A 307 12.53 -21.79 2.94
N ASP A 308 11.99 -21.88 4.15
CA ASP A 308 10.75 -21.21 4.58
C ASP A 308 10.74 -20.86 6.07
N GLY A 309 11.94 -20.71 6.62
CA GLY A 309 12.15 -20.53 8.05
C GLY A 309 12.22 -21.81 8.89
N LEU A 310 11.93 -22.99 8.33
CA LEU A 310 12.00 -24.27 9.04
C LEU A 310 12.49 -25.44 8.18
N HIS A 311 11.94 -25.66 6.99
CA HIS A 311 12.19 -26.86 6.19
C HIS A 311 13.59 -26.84 5.56
N PRO A 312 14.34 -27.96 5.60
CA PRO A 312 15.76 -27.98 5.25
C PRO A 312 16.01 -27.70 3.78
N ASN A 313 16.90 -26.75 3.49
CA ASN A 313 17.57 -26.68 2.19
C ASN A 313 18.69 -27.74 2.12
N ALA A 314 19.44 -27.79 1.01
CA ALA A 314 20.48 -28.81 0.83
C ALA A 314 21.54 -28.85 1.96
N LYS A 315 21.88 -27.70 2.57
CA LYS A 315 22.77 -27.65 3.74
C LYS A 315 22.08 -28.11 5.01
N GLY A 316 20.80 -27.74 5.19
CA GLY A 316 19.96 -28.23 6.27
C GLY A 316 19.83 -29.75 6.27
N GLU A 317 19.66 -30.38 5.11
CA GLU A 317 19.61 -31.85 4.97
C GLU A 317 20.86 -32.53 5.55
N TYR A 318 22.05 -31.97 5.26
CA TYR A 318 23.31 -32.46 5.83
C TYR A 318 23.40 -32.23 7.33
N GLN A 319 22.94 -31.08 7.83
CA GLN A 319 22.95 -30.76 9.25
C GLN A 319 22.04 -31.69 10.07
N ILE A 320 20.84 -31.99 9.57
CA ILE A 320 19.93 -32.96 10.20
C ILE A 320 20.57 -34.36 10.21
N ALA A 321 21.10 -34.81 9.06
CA ALA A 321 21.79 -36.10 8.99
C ALA A 321 23.02 -36.16 9.89
N ARG A 322 23.77 -35.04 10.04
CA ARG A 322 24.86 -34.93 10.99
C ARG A 322 24.39 -35.11 12.42
N ALA A 323 23.30 -34.45 12.84
CA ALA A 323 22.74 -34.59 14.18
C ALA A 323 22.42 -36.05 14.53
N PHE A 324 21.79 -36.79 13.61
CA PHE A 324 21.54 -38.22 13.78
C PHE A 324 22.82 -39.05 13.79
N SER A 325 23.75 -38.82 12.84
CA SER A 325 25.01 -39.58 12.78
C SER A 325 25.92 -39.35 14.00
N LEU A 326 25.89 -38.18 14.63
CA LEU A 326 26.57 -37.91 15.90
C LEU A 326 26.10 -38.86 16.98
N THR A 327 24.78 -39.02 17.11
CA THR A 327 24.16 -39.91 18.09
C THR A 327 24.43 -41.38 17.76
N LEU A 328 24.32 -41.75 16.48
CA LEU A 328 24.57 -43.11 16.02
C LEU A 328 26.02 -43.55 16.27
N ALA A 329 27.00 -42.72 15.89
CA ALA A 329 28.42 -43.05 16.05
C ALA A 329 28.87 -42.97 17.52
N ASN A 330 28.54 -41.88 18.21
CA ASN A 330 29.11 -41.60 19.54
C ASN A 330 28.40 -42.38 20.64
N ASP A 331 27.07 -42.53 20.56
CA ASP A 331 26.30 -43.09 21.66
C ASP A 331 25.87 -44.53 21.35
N MET A 332 25.33 -44.76 20.15
CA MET A 332 24.84 -46.10 19.75
C MET A 332 25.94 -47.03 19.23
N LYS A 333 27.15 -46.50 18.97
CA LYS A 333 28.31 -47.23 18.42
C LYS A 333 28.02 -47.88 17.06
N ILE A 334 27.21 -47.22 16.24
CA ILE A 334 26.93 -47.59 14.85
C ILE A 334 27.74 -46.67 13.94
N GLY A 335 28.63 -47.24 13.14
CA GLY A 335 29.63 -46.49 12.39
C GLY A 335 30.84 -46.07 13.24
N SER A 336 31.83 -45.46 12.59
CA SER A 336 33.12 -45.10 13.20
C SER A 336 33.28 -43.59 13.42
N SER A 337 32.57 -42.77 12.65
CA SER A 337 32.63 -41.31 12.72
C SER A 337 31.31 -40.68 12.26
N PRO A 338 30.93 -39.50 12.78
CA PRO A 338 29.75 -38.76 12.32
C PRO A 338 29.90 -38.26 10.87
N LEU A 339 28.78 -37.94 10.23
CA LEU A 339 28.75 -37.28 8.92
C LEU A 339 29.34 -35.87 9.03
N GLU A 340 30.24 -35.52 8.13
CA GLU A 340 30.78 -34.17 7.97
C GLU A 340 29.96 -33.37 6.95
N VAL A 341 29.62 -32.12 7.28
CA VAL A 341 28.88 -31.23 6.37
C VAL A 341 29.85 -30.67 5.32
N PRO A 342 29.64 -30.90 4.01
CA PRO A 342 30.52 -30.36 2.98
C PRO A 342 30.56 -28.83 3.00
N GLY A 343 31.76 -28.25 2.83
CA GLY A 343 31.94 -26.80 2.78
C GLY A 343 31.35 -26.14 1.53
N ASN A 344 31.18 -26.89 0.44
CA ASN A 344 30.50 -26.46 -0.77
C ASN A 344 29.39 -27.46 -1.11
N ILE A 345 28.15 -26.97 -1.14
CA ILE A 345 26.96 -27.74 -1.47
C ILE A 345 26.32 -27.05 -2.67
N PRO A 346 26.22 -27.72 -3.83
CA PRO A 346 25.59 -27.12 -5.00
C PRO A 346 24.17 -26.64 -4.67
N GLY A 347 23.85 -25.43 -5.10
CA GLY A 347 22.49 -24.90 -5.03
C GLY A 347 21.53 -25.75 -5.85
N ARG A 348 20.25 -25.70 -5.51
CA ARG A 348 19.20 -26.37 -6.28
C ARG A 348 19.13 -25.76 -7.68
N PRO A 349 19.10 -26.56 -8.76
CA PRO A 349 18.86 -26.02 -10.09
C PRO A 349 17.44 -25.45 -10.20
N VAL A 350 17.33 -24.21 -10.66
CA VAL A 350 16.06 -23.54 -10.96
C VAL A 350 16.02 -23.12 -12.41
N ALA A 351 15.27 -23.86 -13.22
CA ALA A 351 15.09 -23.54 -14.63
C ALA A 351 13.99 -22.48 -14.82
N VAL A 352 14.16 -21.63 -15.82
CA VAL A 352 13.09 -20.75 -16.32
C VAL A 352 11.98 -21.64 -16.88
N PRO A 353 10.71 -21.42 -16.49
CA PRO A 353 9.59 -22.16 -17.05
C PRO A 353 9.53 -22.09 -18.59
N SER A 354 9.45 -23.24 -19.25
CA SER A 354 9.28 -23.36 -20.71
C SER A 354 7.81 -23.43 -21.11
N ASN A 355 7.52 -23.23 -22.40
CA ASN A 355 6.17 -23.23 -22.97
C ASN A 355 5.18 -22.29 -22.24
N PHE A 356 5.70 -21.16 -21.71
CA PHE A 356 4.89 -20.15 -21.04
C PHE A 356 3.92 -19.48 -22.02
N GLN A 357 2.64 -19.52 -21.68
CA GLN A 357 1.55 -18.97 -22.48
C GLN A 357 0.59 -18.20 -21.58
N VAL A 358 0.10 -17.07 -22.07
CA VAL A 358 -0.92 -16.24 -21.41
C VAL A 358 -2.06 -16.06 -22.39
N THR A 359 -3.27 -16.46 -22.00
CA THR A 359 -4.45 -16.45 -22.87
C THR A 359 -5.66 -15.87 -22.15
N SER A 360 -6.59 -15.30 -22.92
CA SER A 360 -7.91 -14.94 -22.42
C SER A 360 -8.68 -16.21 -22.09
N SER A 361 -9.36 -16.24 -20.94
CA SER A 361 -10.09 -17.41 -20.45
C SER A 361 -11.41 -17.01 -19.81
N PRO A 362 -12.34 -17.97 -19.54
CA PRO A 362 -13.58 -17.68 -18.81
C PRO A 362 -13.36 -17.11 -17.40
N GLN A 363 -12.19 -17.32 -16.80
CA GLN A 363 -11.77 -16.71 -15.53
C GLN A 363 -11.24 -15.27 -15.71
N GLY A 364 -11.05 -14.84 -16.96
CA GLY A 364 -10.44 -13.58 -17.38
C GLY A 364 -9.14 -13.83 -18.15
N VAL A 365 -8.05 -14.12 -17.44
CA VAL A 365 -6.75 -14.49 -18.03
C VAL A 365 -6.19 -15.73 -17.34
N THR A 366 -5.69 -16.66 -18.14
CA THR A 366 -5.00 -17.87 -17.67
C THR A 366 -3.58 -17.90 -18.22
N ALA A 367 -2.62 -18.19 -17.35
CA ALA A 367 -1.24 -18.46 -17.70
C ALA A 367 -0.88 -19.92 -17.40
N THR A 368 -0.20 -20.59 -18.34
CA THR A 368 0.28 -21.97 -18.19
C THR A 368 1.71 -22.12 -18.68
N TRP A 369 2.44 -23.07 -18.13
CA TRP A 369 3.82 -23.39 -18.49
C TRP A 369 4.10 -24.87 -18.25
N ASP A 370 5.23 -25.38 -18.72
CA ASP A 370 5.65 -26.75 -18.41
C ASP A 370 6.04 -26.87 -16.93
N LYS A 371 5.75 -28.03 -16.34
CA LYS A 371 6.20 -28.36 -14.99
C LYS A 371 7.74 -28.40 -14.94
N VAL A 372 8.33 -27.62 -14.05
CA VAL A 372 9.77 -27.65 -13.74
C VAL A 372 10.00 -28.66 -12.61
N TYR A 373 10.74 -29.73 -12.90
CA TYR A 373 11.04 -30.77 -11.92
C TYR A 373 11.83 -30.22 -10.73
N GLY A 374 11.41 -30.57 -9.51
CA GLY A 374 12.13 -30.19 -8.29
C GLY A 374 11.90 -28.75 -7.80
N THR A 375 11.04 -27.97 -8.46
CA THR A 375 10.64 -26.65 -7.96
C THR A 375 9.67 -26.79 -6.78
N TYR A 376 9.73 -25.88 -5.81
CA TYR A 376 8.81 -25.88 -4.66
C TYR A 376 7.50 -25.16 -4.95
N GLY A 377 7.47 -24.41 -6.04
CA GLY A 377 6.34 -23.67 -6.57
C GLY A 377 6.82 -22.71 -7.65
N TYR A 378 6.00 -21.71 -7.95
CA TYR A 378 6.33 -20.68 -8.91
C TYR A 378 5.94 -19.32 -8.34
N ASN A 379 6.85 -18.36 -8.44
CA ASN A 379 6.46 -16.98 -8.24
C ASN A 379 5.81 -16.50 -9.53
N VAL A 380 4.64 -15.88 -9.40
CA VAL A 380 3.90 -15.26 -10.49
C VAL A 380 3.83 -13.79 -10.18
N ARG A 381 4.08 -12.97 -11.19
CA ARG A 381 3.77 -11.55 -11.11
C ARG A 381 2.81 -11.13 -12.21
N SER A 382 1.88 -10.27 -11.87
CA SER A 382 0.89 -9.73 -12.80
C SER A 382 0.74 -8.22 -12.64
N ARG A 383 0.27 -7.56 -13.69
CA ARG A 383 -0.13 -6.14 -13.68
C ARG A 383 -1.12 -5.83 -14.79
N ILE A 384 -1.85 -4.73 -14.68
CA ILE A 384 -2.56 -4.17 -15.83
C ILE A 384 -1.51 -3.57 -16.77
N SER A 385 -1.59 -3.90 -18.06
CA SER A 385 -0.64 -3.43 -19.07
C SER A 385 -0.64 -1.90 -19.13
N GLY A 386 0.54 -1.28 -19.10
CA GLY A 386 0.71 0.17 -19.01
C GLY A 386 1.02 0.70 -17.60
N TYR A 387 0.76 -0.08 -16.54
CA TYR A 387 1.18 0.25 -15.18
C TYR A 387 2.59 -0.27 -14.89
N THR A 388 3.31 0.39 -13.97
CA THR A 388 4.68 0.01 -13.62
C THR A 388 4.76 -1.03 -12.50
N ASP A 389 3.77 -1.07 -11.62
CA ASP A 389 3.79 -1.90 -10.43
C ASP A 389 3.31 -3.33 -10.72
N TRP A 390 4.05 -4.29 -10.18
CA TRP A 390 3.74 -5.72 -10.26
C TRP A 390 3.16 -6.19 -8.94
N SER A 391 1.99 -6.85 -8.98
CA SER A 391 1.65 -7.78 -7.90
C SER A 391 2.46 -9.03 -8.06
N VAL A 392 3.00 -9.52 -6.96
CA VAL A 392 3.76 -10.76 -6.91
C VAL A 392 3.07 -11.70 -5.93
N GLY A 393 3.06 -12.98 -6.23
CA GLY A 393 2.94 -13.99 -5.20
C GLY A 393 3.23 -15.38 -5.75
N ASN A 394 2.73 -16.43 -5.10
CA ASN A 394 3.19 -17.79 -5.35
C ASN A 394 2.04 -18.75 -5.67
N VAL A 395 2.27 -19.64 -6.63
CA VAL A 395 1.39 -20.78 -6.93
C VAL A 395 2.16 -22.09 -6.85
N ALA A 396 1.52 -23.14 -6.34
CA ALA A 396 2.14 -24.46 -6.18
C ALA A 396 2.14 -25.30 -7.48
N ILE A 397 1.36 -24.89 -8.47
CA ILE A 397 1.11 -25.64 -9.72
C ILE A 397 1.57 -24.85 -10.94
N ASN A 398 1.79 -25.52 -12.06
CA ASN A 398 2.22 -24.87 -13.32
C ASN A 398 1.06 -24.19 -14.08
N ARG A 399 0.23 -23.45 -13.36
CA ARG A 399 -0.94 -22.71 -13.84
C ARG A 399 -1.24 -21.54 -12.92
N PHE A 400 -1.63 -20.43 -13.52
CA PHE A 400 -2.17 -19.27 -12.82
C PHE A 400 -3.44 -18.79 -13.54
N ASP A 401 -4.49 -18.50 -12.79
CA ASP A 401 -5.72 -17.89 -13.30
C ASP A 401 -5.94 -16.60 -12.52
N THR A 402 -6.25 -15.50 -13.23
CA THR A 402 -6.60 -14.23 -12.59
C THR A 402 -7.87 -14.36 -11.76
N HIS A 403 -7.93 -13.63 -10.64
CA HIS A 403 -9.05 -13.68 -9.73
C HIS A 403 -9.76 -12.33 -9.63
N TRP A 404 -11.03 -12.26 -10.02
CA TRP A 404 -11.81 -11.01 -10.16
C TRP A 404 -11.24 -9.97 -11.14
N PRO A 405 -10.85 -10.35 -12.37
CA PRO A 405 -10.29 -9.40 -13.34
C PRO A 405 -11.36 -8.48 -13.92
N LEU A 406 -10.95 -7.27 -14.29
CA LEU A 406 -11.77 -6.36 -15.08
C LEU A 406 -11.92 -6.81 -16.52
N ASP A 407 -13.16 -6.86 -16.98
CA ASP A 407 -13.48 -7.07 -18.39
C ASP A 407 -12.89 -5.97 -19.27
N GLY A 408 -12.28 -6.37 -20.39
CA GLY A 408 -11.67 -5.48 -21.39
C GLY A 408 -10.24 -5.03 -21.09
N TYR A 409 -9.69 -5.31 -19.90
CA TYR A 409 -8.32 -4.91 -19.53
C TYR A 409 -7.29 -5.93 -19.97
N THR A 410 -6.12 -5.46 -20.40
CA THR A 410 -4.96 -6.31 -20.70
C THR A 410 -4.14 -6.55 -19.45
N TYR A 411 -3.84 -7.81 -19.13
CA TYR A 411 -2.97 -8.20 -18.03
C TYR A 411 -1.64 -8.73 -18.57
N ASP A 412 -0.54 -8.15 -18.07
CA ASP A 412 0.82 -8.65 -18.27
C ASP A 412 1.14 -9.64 -17.14
N ILE A 413 1.73 -10.78 -17.47
CA ILE A 413 2.09 -11.86 -16.52
C ILE A 413 3.51 -12.35 -16.79
N GLN A 414 4.26 -12.59 -15.72
CA GLN A 414 5.53 -13.32 -15.76
C GLN A 414 5.56 -14.37 -14.66
N VAL A 415 6.33 -15.43 -14.89
CA VAL A 415 6.48 -16.55 -13.96
C VAL A 415 7.95 -16.89 -13.80
N GLN A 416 8.36 -17.30 -12.62
CA GLN A 416 9.67 -17.92 -12.37
C GLN A 416 9.52 -19.11 -11.44
N SER A 417 10.40 -20.09 -11.57
CA SER A 417 10.49 -21.21 -10.63
C SER A 417 11.00 -20.72 -9.28
N ALA A 418 10.43 -21.24 -8.19
CA ALA A 418 10.78 -20.88 -6.82
C ALA A 418 11.24 -22.11 -6.02
N CYS A 419 12.36 -21.95 -5.29
CA CYS A 419 12.93 -22.96 -4.41
C CYS A 419 13.01 -22.51 -2.93
N GLY A 420 12.20 -21.52 -2.56
CA GLY A 420 12.09 -20.98 -1.20
C GLY A 420 12.90 -19.69 -1.00
N ASP A 421 13.15 -19.34 0.26
CA ASP A 421 13.72 -18.05 0.67
C ASP A 421 15.04 -17.75 -0.05
N GLY A 422 15.09 -16.63 -0.77
CA GLY A 422 16.27 -16.18 -1.52
C GLY A 422 16.64 -17.04 -2.74
N CYS A 423 15.81 -18.00 -3.13
CA CYS A 423 16.10 -19.01 -4.14
C CYS A 423 15.01 -19.01 -5.23
N ALA A 424 15.31 -18.45 -6.40
CA ALA A 424 14.43 -18.48 -7.58
C ALA A 424 15.21 -18.37 -8.89
N GLY A 425 14.61 -18.88 -9.98
CA GLY A 425 15.15 -18.73 -11.34
C GLY A 425 14.81 -17.39 -11.97
N ASP A 426 15.20 -17.19 -13.23
CA ASP A 426 14.82 -15.98 -13.97
C ASP A 426 13.32 -15.98 -14.32
N TRP A 427 12.77 -14.78 -14.43
CA TRP A 427 11.42 -14.56 -14.97
C TRP A 427 11.34 -14.96 -16.45
N THR A 428 10.21 -15.55 -16.84
CA THR A 428 9.82 -15.68 -18.25
C THR A 428 9.74 -14.30 -18.92
N SER A 429 9.68 -14.25 -20.26
CA SER A 429 9.22 -13.05 -20.95
C SER A 429 7.80 -12.67 -20.49
N VAL A 430 7.45 -11.38 -20.63
CA VAL A 430 6.09 -10.91 -20.38
C VAL A 430 5.13 -11.57 -21.39
N GLY A 431 4.12 -12.25 -20.88
CA GLY A 431 2.97 -12.69 -21.66
C GLY A 431 1.77 -11.81 -21.32
N SER A 432 0.95 -11.46 -22.31
CA SER A 432 -0.19 -10.56 -22.09
C SER A 432 -1.46 -11.08 -22.74
N ALA A 433 -2.60 -10.89 -22.09
CA ALA A 433 -3.91 -11.19 -22.66
C ALA A 433 -4.99 -10.24 -22.12
N VAL A 434 -6.06 -10.07 -22.90
CA VAL A 434 -7.24 -9.27 -22.52
C VAL A 434 -8.18 -10.14 -21.70
N ALA A 435 -8.57 -9.67 -20.52
CA ALA A 435 -9.54 -10.34 -19.67
C ALA A 435 -10.96 -10.19 -20.25
N LYS A 436 -11.68 -11.32 -20.31
CA LYS A 436 -13.10 -11.39 -20.68
C LYS A 436 -13.84 -12.38 -19.77
N PRO A 437 -13.97 -12.07 -18.48
CA PRO A 437 -14.50 -13.00 -17.48
C PRO A 437 -15.94 -13.40 -17.79
N GLN A 438 -16.22 -14.70 -17.67
CA GLN A 438 -17.53 -15.32 -17.83
C GLN A 438 -18.05 -15.84 -16.49
N LEU A 439 -17.98 -14.97 -15.47
CA LEU A 439 -18.23 -15.26 -14.07
C LEU A 439 -19.57 -14.65 -13.64
N ALA A 440 -20.26 -15.30 -12.71
CA ALA A 440 -21.54 -14.78 -12.20
C ALA A 440 -21.32 -13.56 -11.30
N SER A 441 -22.27 -12.62 -11.30
CA SER A 441 -22.27 -11.51 -10.34
C SER A 441 -22.56 -12.01 -8.93
N ALA A 442 -22.09 -11.30 -7.91
CA ALA A 442 -22.45 -11.59 -6.52
C ALA A 442 -23.98 -11.57 -6.32
N PRO A 443 -24.52 -12.40 -5.41
CA PRO A 443 -25.93 -12.31 -5.04
C PRO A 443 -26.22 -10.99 -4.33
N LYS A 444 -27.45 -10.49 -4.50
CA LYS A 444 -27.92 -9.21 -3.94
C LYS A 444 -28.94 -9.46 -2.82
N ASN A 445 -29.28 -8.38 -2.09
CA ASN A 445 -30.26 -8.41 -1.01
C ASN A 445 -29.97 -9.55 -0.02
N VAL A 446 -28.71 -9.63 0.41
CA VAL A 446 -28.27 -10.65 1.35
C VAL A 446 -28.73 -10.21 2.73
N GLU A 447 -29.59 -11.00 3.35
CA GLU A 447 -30.12 -10.78 4.68
C GLU A 447 -29.48 -11.78 5.64
N VAL A 448 -28.94 -11.29 6.75
CA VAL A 448 -28.34 -12.12 7.80
C VAL A 448 -29.15 -11.98 9.08
N SER A 449 -29.65 -13.10 9.60
CA SER A 449 -30.40 -13.16 10.85
C SER A 449 -29.78 -14.15 11.83
N ASP A 450 -30.10 -13.97 13.12
CA ASP A 450 -29.62 -14.84 14.19
C ASP A 450 -30.31 -16.22 14.13
N GLY A 451 -29.51 -17.28 14.18
CA GLY A 451 -29.97 -18.67 14.25
C GLY A 451 -29.85 -19.29 15.64
N GLY A 452 -29.42 -18.53 16.64
CA GLY A 452 -29.08 -19.00 17.98
C GLY A 452 -27.57 -19.17 18.18
N SER A 453 -27.18 -19.80 19.29
CA SER A 453 -25.78 -19.94 19.70
C SER A 453 -24.90 -20.48 18.56
N GLY A 454 -23.88 -19.71 18.21
CA GLY A 454 -22.90 -20.03 17.17
C GLY A 454 -23.45 -20.14 15.74
N THR A 455 -24.67 -19.65 15.46
CA THR A 455 -25.39 -19.92 14.20
C THR A 455 -25.98 -18.66 13.57
N LEU A 456 -25.86 -18.52 12.25
CA LEU A 456 -26.51 -17.50 11.44
C LEU A 456 -27.37 -18.13 10.34
N HIS A 457 -28.51 -17.51 10.07
CA HIS A 457 -29.32 -17.76 8.87
C HIS A 457 -29.05 -16.67 7.85
N VAL A 458 -28.60 -17.06 6.66
CA VAL A 458 -28.29 -16.14 5.57
C VAL A 458 -29.20 -16.45 4.39
N THR A 459 -29.89 -15.44 3.85
CA THR A 459 -30.75 -15.57 2.65
C THR A 459 -30.39 -14.52 1.62
N TRP A 460 -30.56 -14.82 0.34
CA TRP A 460 -30.20 -13.88 -0.74
C TRP A 460 -31.02 -14.08 -2.01
N ASP A 461 -31.11 -13.02 -2.81
CA ASP A 461 -31.66 -13.11 -4.17
C ASP A 461 -30.66 -13.79 -5.10
N SER A 462 -31.20 -14.50 -6.10
CA SER A 462 -30.38 -15.10 -7.15
C SER A 462 -29.52 -14.05 -7.86
N SER A 463 -28.31 -14.48 -8.25
CA SER A 463 -27.39 -13.65 -9.04
C SER A 463 -28.05 -13.13 -10.33
N THR A 464 -27.59 -11.97 -10.82
CA THR A 464 -28.10 -11.36 -12.06
C THR A 464 -26.99 -11.11 -13.10
N GLY A 465 -27.37 -10.91 -14.36
CA GLY A 465 -26.46 -10.68 -15.49
C GLY A 465 -26.25 -11.91 -16.39
N ASP A 466 -25.34 -11.79 -17.36
CA ASP A 466 -25.18 -12.73 -18.49
C ASP A 466 -24.82 -14.17 -18.10
N TYR A 467 -24.34 -14.39 -16.86
CA TYR A 467 -23.92 -15.69 -16.35
C TYR A 467 -24.71 -16.17 -15.12
N ALA A 468 -25.81 -15.51 -14.78
CA ALA A 468 -26.66 -15.86 -13.64
C ALA A 468 -27.19 -17.31 -13.70
N ASP A 469 -27.65 -17.76 -14.86
CA ASP A 469 -28.21 -19.12 -15.05
C ASP A 469 -27.15 -20.23 -14.96
N SER A 470 -25.86 -19.87 -14.89
CA SER A 470 -24.76 -20.82 -14.79
C SER A 470 -24.28 -21.06 -13.36
N VAL A 471 -24.84 -20.35 -12.38
CA VAL A 471 -24.46 -20.48 -10.97
C VAL A 471 -24.77 -21.90 -10.49
N SER A 472 -23.74 -22.59 -10.01
CA SER A 472 -23.86 -23.90 -9.39
C SER A 472 -23.99 -23.80 -7.88
N GLU A 473 -23.26 -22.88 -7.25
CA GLU A 473 -23.09 -22.81 -5.80
C GLU A 473 -22.84 -21.37 -5.34
N TYR A 474 -23.11 -21.09 -4.07
CA TYR A 474 -22.76 -19.85 -3.39
C TYR A 474 -21.83 -20.15 -2.23
N PHE A 475 -20.73 -19.42 -2.13
CA PHE A 475 -19.75 -19.60 -1.05
C PHE A 475 -19.90 -18.47 -0.04
N VAL A 476 -20.20 -18.84 1.22
CA VAL A 476 -20.30 -17.87 2.32
C VAL A 476 -18.98 -17.89 3.09
N LEU A 477 -18.23 -16.81 2.97
CA LEU A 477 -16.98 -16.54 3.66
C LEU A 477 -17.25 -16.02 5.07
N THR A 478 -16.45 -16.49 6.01
CA THR A 478 -16.46 -16.09 7.43
C THR A 478 -15.03 -15.82 7.87
N TRP A 479 -14.80 -14.79 8.64
CA TRP A 479 -13.49 -14.53 9.24
C TRP A 479 -13.65 -13.94 10.64
N ASP A 480 -13.20 -14.68 11.65
CA ASP A 480 -13.21 -14.23 13.05
C ASP A 480 -12.19 -13.11 13.23
N GLN A 481 -12.66 -11.93 13.60
CA GLN A 481 -11.82 -10.75 13.83
C GLN A 481 -11.52 -10.52 15.30
N THR A 482 -12.16 -11.29 16.20
CA THR A 482 -11.90 -11.25 17.64
C THR A 482 -10.73 -12.14 18.01
N GLN A 483 -10.61 -13.30 17.38
CA GLN A 483 -9.51 -14.22 17.62
C GLN A 483 -8.23 -13.76 16.89
N PRO A 484 -7.12 -13.48 17.62
CA PRO A 484 -5.84 -13.19 17.00
C PRO A 484 -5.40 -14.30 16.07
N CYS A 485 -4.98 -13.89 14.87
CA CYS A 485 -4.44 -14.79 13.84
C CYS A 485 -5.46 -15.91 13.46
N ALA A 486 -6.77 -15.60 13.51
CA ALA A 486 -7.84 -16.42 12.96
C ALA A 486 -7.89 -16.36 11.42
N TRP A 487 -8.48 -17.40 10.84
CA TRP A 487 -8.35 -17.75 9.42
C TRP A 487 -9.70 -17.55 8.73
N ILE A 488 -9.67 -17.32 7.43
CA ILE A 488 -10.90 -17.22 6.65
C ILE A 488 -11.44 -18.64 6.47
N GLY A 489 -12.65 -18.88 6.98
CA GLY A 489 -13.42 -20.10 6.78
C GLY A 489 -14.62 -19.85 5.88
N GLY A 490 -15.38 -20.90 5.62
CA GLY A 490 -16.62 -20.81 4.87
C GLY A 490 -17.01 -22.14 4.23
N TYR A 491 -18.24 -22.21 3.76
CA TYR A 491 -18.75 -23.38 3.03
C TYR A 491 -19.52 -22.95 1.79
N ALA A 492 -19.56 -23.84 0.79
CA ALA A 492 -20.47 -23.67 -0.33
C ALA A 492 -21.86 -24.23 0.00
N TYR A 493 -22.85 -23.57 -0.58
CA TYR A 493 -24.26 -23.87 -0.42
C TYR A 493 -24.95 -23.85 -1.79
N GLN A 494 -25.96 -24.70 -1.94
CA GLN A 494 -26.87 -24.66 -3.08
C GLN A 494 -28.16 -23.93 -2.71
N GLY A 495 -28.82 -23.35 -3.71
CA GLY A 495 -30.03 -22.55 -3.51
C GLY A 495 -29.74 -21.12 -3.04
N ASN A 496 -30.67 -20.54 -2.31
CA ASN A 496 -30.71 -19.11 -1.96
C ASN A 496 -30.68 -18.85 -0.45
N SER A 497 -30.23 -19.84 0.33
CA SER A 497 -30.16 -19.77 1.77
C SER A 497 -29.04 -20.63 2.32
N ALA A 498 -28.39 -20.17 3.39
CA ALA A 498 -27.38 -20.89 4.14
C ALA A 498 -27.68 -20.87 5.63
N VAL A 499 -27.32 -21.97 6.31
CA VAL A 499 -27.12 -21.99 7.75
C VAL A 499 -25.62 -22.04 7.98
N VAL A 500 -25.07 -20.96 8.53
CA VAL A 500 -23.66 -20.87 8.92
C VAL A 500 -23.60 -21.22 10.41
N ASP A 501 -22.84 -22.24 10.79
CA ASP A 501 -22.69 -22.70 12.18
C ASP A 501 -21.21 -22.84 12.54
N GLY A 502 -20.92 -23.24 13.78
CA GLY A 502 -19.56 -23.36 14.28
C GLY A 502 -18.91 -22.02 14.62
N LEU A 503 -19.70 -20.94 14.68
CA LEU A 503 -19.23 -19.62 15.09
C LEU A 503 -19.19 -19.53 16.62
N VAL A 504 -18.35 -18.65 17.15
CA VAL A 504 -18.19 -18.46 18.60
C VAL A 504 -19.06 -17.29 19.08
N ASP A 505 -19.93 -17.55 20.05
CA ASP A 505 -20.75 -16.50 20.67
C ASP A 505 -19.87 -15.39 21.28
N GLY A 506 -20.24 -14.14 21.04
CA GLY A 506 -19.50 -12.96 21.48
C GLY A 506 -18.32 -12.57 20.60
N HIS A 507 -17.95 -13.37 19.60
CA HIS A 507 -16.92 -13.00 18.63
C HIS A 507 -17.51 -12.20 17.46
N GLU A 508 -16.75 -11.22 16.97
CA GLU A 508 -17.01 -10.45 15.76
C GLU A 508 -16.48 -11.17 14.53
N TYR A 509 -17.34 -11.36 13.52
CA TYR A 509 -16.99 -11.95 12.23
C TYR A 509 -17.18 -10.96 11.08
N PHE A 510 -16.22 -11.00 10.15
CA PHE A 510 -16.38 -10.51 8.78
C PHE A 510 -17.07 -11.58 7.93
N LEU A 511 -18.01 -11.13 7.08
CA LEU A 511 -18.82 -12.00 6.24
C LEU A 511 -18.82 -11.51 4.79
N ALA A 512 -18.70 -12.44 3.84
CA ALA A 512 -18.88 -12.14 2.42
C ALA A 512 -19.52 -13.33 1.70
N ILE A 513 -20.15 -13.10 0.56
CA ILE A 513 -20.74 -14.16 -0.25
C ILE A 513 -20.36 -14.01 -1.73
N THR A 514 -19.97 -15.11 -2.38
CA THR A 514 -19.64 -15.17 -3.80
C THR A 514 -20.55 -16.17 -4.52
N ALA A 515 -20.75 -15.94 -5.82
CA ALA A 515 -21.43 -16.89 -6.70
C ALA A 515 -20.38 -17.67 -7.51
N TRP A 516 -20.55 -18.99 -7.58
CA TRP A 516 -19.68 -19.89 -8.32
C TRP A 516 -20.42 -20.49 -9.50
N ASN A 517 -19.78 -20.49 -10.67
CA ASN A 517 -20.21 -21.27 -11.83
C ASN A 517 -19.09 -22.22 -12.27
N LYS A 518 -19.33 -22.99 -13.35
CA LYS A 518 -18.31 -23.88 -13.92
C LYS A 518 -17.00 -23.18 -14.34
N ASN A 519 -17.03 -21.85 -14.51
CA ASN A 519 -15.90 -21.04 -14.90
C ASN A 519 -15.17 -20.45 -13.69
N GLY A 520 -15.71 -20.51 -12.48
CA GLY A 520 -15.04 -20.07 -11.26
C GLY A 520 -15.85 -19.09 -10.43
N GLU A 521 -15.14 -18.35 -9.57
CA GLU A 521 -15.70 -17.44 -8.59
C GLU A 521 -15.99 -16.06 -9.16
N GLY A 522 -17.22 -15.58 -8.96
CA GLY A 522 -17.60 -14.19 -9.19
C GLY A 522 -17.06 -13.22 -8.14
N PHE A 523 -17.22 -11.92 -8.38
CA PHE A 523 -16.91 -10.91 -7.38
C PHE A 523 -17.71 -11.15 -6.08
N PRO A 524 -17.13 -10.85 -4.90
CA PRO A 524 -17.80 -11.01 -3.62
C PRO A 524 -18.77 -9.85 -3.32
N ASN A 525 -19.82 -10.15 -2.57
CA ASN A 525 -20.64 -9.18 -1.86
C ASN A 525 -20.21 -9.18 -0.38
N VAL A 526 -19.62 -8.08 0.08
CA VAL A 526 -19.16 -7.91 1.47
C VAL A 526 -20.32 -7.44 2.33
N LEU A 527 -20.57 -8.17 3.41
CA LEU A 527 -21.67 -7.90 4.34
C LEU A 527 -21.18 -7.08 5.55
N PRO A 528 -22.07 -6.39 6.27
CA PRO A 528 -21.71 -5.77 7.53
C PRO A 528 -21.22 -6.81 8.56
N ASN A 529 -20.17 -6.46 9.31
CA ASN A 529 -19.64 -7.31 10.37
C ASN A 529 -20.68 -7.62 11.45
N ARG A 530 -20.55 -8.78 12.10
CA ARG A 530 -21.51 -9.24 13.10
C ARG A 530 -20.83 -9.86 14.32
N VAL A 531 -21.25 -9.45 15.51
CA VAL A 531 -20.99 -10.11 16.79
C VAL A 531 -22.05 -11.18 17.02
N ILE A 532 -21.62 -12.44 17.12
CA ILE A 532 -22.52 -13.59 17.28
C ILE A 532 -23.18 -13.54 18.66
N GLY A 533 -24.49 -13.78 18.71
CA GLY A 533 -25.28 -13.63 19.94
C GLY A 533 -25.39 -12.19 20.46
N GLY A 534 -24.88 -11.18 19.73
CA GLY A 534 -24.90 -9.78 20.15
C GLY A 534 -26.28 -9.10 20.06
N GLY A 535 -27.20 -9.66 19.26
CA GLY A 535 -28.54 -9.11 19.05
C GLY A 535 -28.54 -7.68 18.47
N THR A 536 -29.68 -6.99 18.58
CA THR A 536 -29.78 -5.55 18.25
C THR A 536 -29.05 -4.71 19.31
N PRO A 537 -28.05 -3.90 18.93
CA PRO A 537 -27.34 -3.06 19.90
C PRO A 537 -28.23 -2.02 20.56
N GLY A 538 -27.89 -1.65 21.80
CA GLY A 538 -28.51 -0.53 22.50
C GLY A 538 -28.22 0.83 21.85
N THR A 539 -28.97 1.86 22.23
CA THR A 539 -28.72 3.24 21.75
C THR A 539 -27.36 3.74 22.27
N PRO A 540 -26.45 4.22 21.39
CA PRO A 540 -25.17 4.78 21.80
C PRO A 540 -25.31 6.00 22.71
N PRO A 541 -24.32 6.23 23.61
CA PRO A 541 -24.26 7.46 24.38
C PRO A 541 -23.93 8.65 23.49
N VAL A 542 -24.06 9.86 24.05
CA VAL A 542 -23.53 11.08 23.42
C VAL A 542 -22.00 10.97 23.29
N PRO A 543 -21.40 11.27 22.12
CA PRO A 543 -19.95 11.28 21.99
C PRO A 543 -19.34 12.42 22.82
N SER A 544 -18.22 12.14 23.47
CA SER A 544 -17.31 13.16 23.99
C SER A 544 -16.53 13.74 22.82
N ILE A 545 -16.58 15.07 22.65
CA ILE A 545 -15.99 15.75 21.50
C ILE A 545 -14.94 16.74 22.01
N GLN A 546 -13.73 16.63 21.47
CA GLN A 546 -12.65 17.59 21.69
C GLN A 546 -12.26 18.20 20.35
N ALA A 547 -12.11 19.52 20.29
CA ALA A 547 -11.54 20.18 19.13
C ALA A 547 -10.02 20.08 19.19
N ILE A 548 -9.43 19.38 18.23
CA ILE A 548 -7.97 19.29 18.06
C ILE A 548 -7.44 20.63 17.55
N ASP A 549 -8.08 21.13 16.49
CA ASP A 549 -7.83 22.41 15.88
C ASP A 549 -9.14 23.01 15.35
N ALA A 550 -9.06 24.11 14.61
CA ALA A 550 -10.24 24.79 14.10
C ALA A 550 -11.05 23.97 13.08
N ALA A 551 -10.49 22.93 12.46
CA ALA A 551 -11.11 22.11 11.42
C ALA A 551 -11.22 20.61 11.79
N THR A 552 -10.76 20.21 12.98
CA THR A 552 -10.66 18.79 13.35
C THR A 552 -11.25 18.52 14.73
N ALA A 553 -12.15 17.54 14.80
CA ALA A 553 -12.73 17.02 16.04
C ALA A 553 -12.22 15.61 16.34
N HIS A 554 -11.83 15.38 17.59
CA HIS A 554 -11.60 14.06 18.17
C HIS A 554 -12.86 13.62 18.95
N LEU A 555 -13.43 12.49 18.58
CA LEU A 555 -14.63 11.94 19.20
C LEU A 555 -14.31 10.64 19.92
N THR A 556 -14.80 10.48 21.15
CA THR A 556 -14.74 9.22 21.91
C THR A 556 -16.09 8.88 22.51
N TRP A 557 -16.38 7.60 22.68
CA TRP A 557 -17.60 7.12 23.34
C TRP A 557 -17.36 5.81 24.08
N ASN A 558 -18.32 5.38 24.89
CA ASN A 558 -18.28 4.05 25.50
C ASN A 558 -18.82 3.01 24.52
N GLU A 559 -18.16 1.86 24.45
CA GLU A 559 -18.60 0.73 23.62
C GLU A 559 -20.00 0.27 24.04
N VAL A 560 -20.89 0.10 23.06
CA VAL A 560 -22.22 -0.47 23.21
C VAL A 560 -22.10 -2.00 23.14
N PRO A 561 -22.51 -2.75 24.17
CA PRO A 561 -22.47 -4.20 24.15
C PRO A 561 -23.20 -4.78 22.93
N GLY A 562 -22.56 -5.75 22.26
CA GLY A 562 -23.10 -6.41 21.07
C GLY A 562 -22.95 -5.64 19.76
N ALA A 563 -22.40 -4.41 19.77
CA ALA A 563 -22.13 -3.66 18.55
C ALA A 563 -20.90 -4.20 17.80
N ALA A 564 -21.05 -4.48 16.52
CA ALA A 564 -19.94 -4.74 15.59
C ALA A 564 -19.32 -3.44 15.05
N GLY A 565 -19.99 -2.31 15.27
CA GLY A 565 -19.46 -0.98 14.98
C GLY A 565 -20.49 0.13 15.09
N TYR A 566 -20.10 1.31 14.62
CA TYR A 566 -20.88 2.55 14.72
C TYR A 566 -20.95 3.28 13.40
N TYR A 567 -22.11 3.87 13.12
CA TYR A 567 -22.29 4.92 12.13
C TYR A 567 -22.21 6.29 12.79
N LEU A 568 -21.41 7.17 12.19
CA LEU A 568 -21.32 8.56 12.60
C LEU A 568 -22.33 9.40 11.82
N TRP A 569 -23.07 10.24 12.53
CA TRP A 569 -24.00 11.22 11.97
C TRP A 569 -23.48 12.62 12.24
N THR A 570 -23.50 13.50 11.24
CA THR A 570 -23.04 14.89 11.39
C THR A 570 -23.91 15.87 10.62
N ARG A 571 -23.98 17.11 11.13
CA ARG A 571 -24.52 18.29 10.42
C ARG A 571 -23.86 19.55 10.94
N ASN A 572 -23.90 20.61 10.14
CA ASN A 572 -23.57 21.95 10.58
C ASN A 572 -24.80 22.58 11.26
N VAL A 573 -24.69 22.88 12.56
CA VAL A 573 -25.81 23.40 13.36
C VAL A 573 -26.17 24.85 13.01
N ASN A 574 -25.25 25.59 12.40
CA ASN A 574 -25.40 27.00 12.06
C ASN A 574 -25.86 27.21 10.62
N LYS A 575 -25.94 26.14 9.81
CA LYS A 575 -26.51 26.18 8.46
C LYS A 575 -28.01 25.86 8.52
N ALA A 576 -28.84 26.89 8.29
CA ALA A 576 -30.29 26.72 8.28
C ALA A 576 -30.74 25.69 7.22
N GLY A 577 -31.51 24.69 7.63
CA GLY A 577 -32.01 23.61 6.78
C GLY A 577 -31.05 22.43 6.59
N ASP A 578 -29.87 22.44 7.23
CA ASP A 578 -28.96 21.31 7.19
C ASP A 578 -29.47 20.13 8.03
N VAL A 579 -29.39 18.92 7.47
CA VAL A 579 -29.92 17.69 8.08
C VAL A 579 -28.79 16.79 8.51
N SER A 580 -28.94 16.10 9.65
CA SER A 580 -27.95 15.13 10.12
C SER A 580 -27.80 14.00 9.10
N VAL A 581 -26.63 13.88 8.49
CA VAL A 581 -26.33 12.86 7.46
C VAL A 581 -25.47 11.77 8.06
N ARG A 582 -25.84 10.52 7.81
CA ARG A 582 -25.02 9.35 8.11
C ARG A 582 -23.80 9.34 7.19
N GLN A 583 -22.62 9.34 7.80
CA GLN A 583 -21.36 9.17 7.09
C GLN A 583 -21.29 7.74 6.52
N ASN A 584 -20.78 7.60 5.29
CA ASN A 584 -20.62 6.30 4.63
C ASN A 584 -19.36 5.56 5.12
N ILE A 585 -19.12 5.64 6.43
CA ILE A 585 -17.94 5.10 7.10
C ILE A 585 -18.40 4.42 8.38
N THR A 586 -18.02 3.15 8.51
CA THR A 586 -18.21 2.34 9.70
C THR A 586 -17.01 2.48 10.61
N ARG A 587 -17.23 2.75 11.90
CA ARG A 587 -16.18 2.78 12.93
C ARG A 587 -16.27 1.51 13.78
N LYS A 588 -15.18 0.73 13.85
CA LYS A 588 -15.10 -0.45 14.73
C LYS A 588 -14.72 -0.08 16.16
N GLY A 589 -13.88 0.94 16.32
CA GLY A 589 -13.47 1.48 17.60
C GLY A 589 -14.46 2.46 18.19
N SER A 590 -14.32 2.74 19.49
CA SER A 590 -15.09 3.79 20.18
C SER A 590 -14.45 5.18 20.08
N CYS A 591 -13.80 5.45 18.94
CA CYS A 591 -13.05 6.66 18.65
C CYS A 591 -13.22 7.05 17.16
N ALA A 592 -13.29 8.35 16.88
CA ALA A 592 -13.20 8.88 15.52
C ALA A 592 -12.56 10.27 15.48
N ASP A 593 -11.55 10.44 14.64
CA ASP A 593 -11.09 11.77 14.21
C ASP A 593 -11.86 12.20 12.96
N VAL A 594 -12.36 13.43 12.98
CA VAL A 594 -13.16 14.02 11.90
C VAL A 594 -12.57 15.37 11.53
N GLY A 595 -11.86 15.40 10.41
CA GLY A 595 -11.27 16.62 9.84
C GLY A 595 -12.17 17.31 8.81
N LEU A 596 -11.65 18.40 8.23
CA LEU A 596 -12.31 19.21 7.18
C LEU A 596 -13.61 19.89 7.63
N LEU A 597 -13.72 20.22 8.91
CA LEU A 597 -14.89 20.86 9.53
C LEU A 597 -14.83 22.38 9.39
N PHE A 598 -15.17 22.90 8.20
CA PHE A 598 -15.14 24.34 7.90
C PHE A 598 -16.52 24.99 8.00
N PRO A 599 -16.63 26.24 8.49
CA PRO A 599 -15.56 27.20 8.81
C PRO A 599 -15.04 27.09 10.26
N GLY A 600 -15.34 26.00 10.94
CA GLY A 600 -14.97 25.82 12.34
C GLY A 600 -15.62 24.57 12.91
N VAL A 601 -14.85 23.76 13.61
CA VAL A 601 -15.31 22.53 14.28
C VAL A 601 -16.52 22.79 15.18
N TRP A 602 -16.59 23.94 15.86
CA TRP A 602 -17.68 24.38 16.72
C TRP A 602 -19.02 24.62 16.01
N ASN A 603 -19.05 24.56 14.68
CA ASN A 603 -20.29 24.66 13.90
C ASN A 603 -20.93 23.28 13.65
N TYR A 604 -20.32 22.19 14.09
CA TYR A 604 -20.77 20.84 13.79
C TYR A 604 -21.26 20.12 15.04
N GLU A 605 -22.33 19.33 14.88
CA GLU A 605 -22.73 18.33 15.87
C GLU A 605 -22.51 16.92 15.35
N PHE A 606 -22.32 16.01 16.31
CA PHE A 606 -22.06 14.60 16.05
C PHE A 606 -22.97 13.71 16.89
N CYS A 607 -23.48 12.64 16.28
CA CYS A 607 -24.26 11.60 16.93
C CYS A 607 -23.85 10.23 16.42
N LEU A 608 -24.15 9.19 17.20
CA LEU A 608 -23.74 7.82 16.93
C LEU A 608 -24.96 6.92 16.75
N GLN A 609 -24.81 5.87 15.94
CA GLN A 609 -25.76 4.77 15.83
C GLN A 609 -24.97 3.47 15.81
N ALA A 610 -25.26 2.53 16.72
CA ALA A 610 -24.57 1.24 16.76
C ALA A 610 -25.24 0.26 15.79
N PHE A 611 -24.47 -0.68 15.25
CA PHE A 611 -25.00 -1.77 14.44
C PHE A 611 -24.34 -3.12 14.78
N ASN A 612 -25.04 -4.19 14.50
CA ASN A 612 -24.57 -5.57 14.55
C ASN A 612 -25.12 -6.33 13.34
N GLY A 613 -24.32 -6.48 12.28
CA GLY A 613 -24.85 -6.88 10.98
C GLY A 613 -25.84 -5.82 10.45
N ASP A 614 -27.03 -6.27 10.06
CA ASP A 614 -28.13 -5.41 9.60
C ASP A 614 -28.96 -4.83 10.76
N ASP A 615 -28.78 -5.31 11.98
CA ASP A 615 -29.48 -4.82 13.17
C ASP A 615 -28.88 -3.48 13.61
N THR A 616 -29.69 -2.41 13.63
CA THR A 616 -29.24 -1.07 14.04
C THR A 616 -29.98 -0.57 15.26
N SER A 617 -29.26 0.12 16.15
CA SER A 617 -29.87 0.84 17.26
C SER A 617 -30.66 2.06 16.76
N PRO A 618 -31.54 2.65 17.58
CA PRO A 618 -31.94 4.05 17.39
C PRO A 618 -30.71 4.98 17.37
N LYS A 619 -30.80 6.09 16.64
CA LYS A 619 -29.76 7.14 16.64
C LYS A 619 -29.65 7.74 18.05
N GLY A 620 -28.44 7.79 18.58
CA GLY A 620 -28.14 8.41 19.87
C GLY A 620 -28.29 9.93 19.87
N PRO A 621 -28.22 10.54 21.06
CA PRO A 621 -28.22 12.00 21.21
C PRO A 621 -26.99 12.62 20.53
N CYS A 622 -27.16 13.85 20.03
CA CYS A 622 -26.11 14.60 19.36
C CYS A 622 -25.47 15.61 20.31
N SER A 623 -24.18 15.92 20.12
CA SER A 623 -23.52 17.05 20.79
C SER A 623 -22.77 17.90 19.78
N THR A 624 -22.79 19.21 19.99
CA THR A 624 -21.96 20.16 19.23
C THR A 624 -20.52 20.09 19.70
N ALA A 625 -19.57 20.22 18.78
CA ALA A 625 -18.17 20.27 19.14
C ALA A 625 -17.83 21.60 19.85
N PRO A 626 -16.89 21.61 20.80
CA PRO A 626 -16.42 22.84 21.41
C PRO A 626 -15.51 23.62 20.45
N SER A 627 -15.22 24.88 20.77
CA SER A 627 -14.11 25.61 20.16
C SER A 627 -12.76 25.07 20.66
N PRO A 628 -11.67 25.16 19.87
CA PRO A 628 -10.34 24.73 20.30
C PRO A 628 -9.88 25.46 21.56
N VAL A 629 -9.35 24.70 22.54
CA VAL A 629 -8.77 25.27 23.76
C VAL A 629 -7.26 25.37 23.59
N LYS A 630 -6.72 26.58 23.71
CA LYS A 630 -5.29 26.85 23.52
C LYS A 630 -4.45 26.11 24.58
N GLY A 631 -3.55 25.23 24.14
CA GLY A 631 -2.64 24.46 25.00
C GLY A 631 -3.21 23.14 25.55
N ALA A 632 -4.37 22.68 25.05
CA ALA A 632 -4.85 21.33 25.36
C ALA A 632 -3.98 20.27 24.67
N ALA A 633 -3.73 19.14 25.34
CA ALA A 633 -3.09 17.99 24.72
C ALA A 633 -3.91 17.55 23.50
N VAL A 634 -3.25 17.20 22.40
CA VAL A 634 -3.90 16.74 21.16
C VAL A 634 -4.13 15.24 21.27
N PRO A 635 -5.37 14.76 21.52
CA PRO A 635 -5.66 13.35 21.45
C PRO A 635 -5.98 13.00 20.00
N SER A 636 -5.35 11.95 19.47
CA SER A 636 -5.76 11.33 18.21
C SER A 636 -6.22 9.91 18.50
N CYS A 637 -7.10 9.39 17.65
CA CYS A 637 -7.36 7.96 17.67
C CYS A 637 -6.06 7.27 17.21
N THR A 638 -5.37 6.60 18.12
CA THR A 638 -4.29 5.69 17.72
C THR A 638 -4.88 4.60 16.82
N ALA A 639 -4.07 4.04 15.91
CA ALA A 639 -4.49 2.91 15.08
C ALA A 639 -4.99 1.70 15.93
N ASP A 640 -4.65 1.68 17.24
CA ASP A 640 -5.04 0.70 18.25
C ASP A 640 -6.52 0.79 18.71
N GLY A 641 -7.29 1.77 18.25
CA GLY A 641 -8.72 1.89 18.59
C GLY A 641 -9.63 0.92 17.82
N ALA A 642 -9.20 0.42 16.67
CA ALA A 642 -9.77 -0.82 16.13
C ALA A 642 -9.17 -1.97 16.93
N LYS A 643 -9.96 -3.00 17.27
CA LYS A 643 -9.40 -4.29 17.73
C LYS A 643 -8.50 -4.86 16.62
N GLN A 644 -7.30 -4.32 16.42
CA GLN A 644 -6.22 -5.07 15.84
C GLN A 644 -5.79 -6.01 16.93
N SER A 645 -5.92 -7.30 16.64
CA SER A 645 -5.15 -8.32 17.34
C SER A 645 -3.66 -8.04 17.09
N THR A 646 -3.09 -7.12 17.85
CA THR A 646 -1.65 -6.84 17.91
C THR A 646 -0.97 -8.03 18.57
N GLY A 647 -0.75 -9.07 17.77
CA GLY A 647 -0.06 -10.28 18.18
C GLY A 647 0.59 -11.03 17.03
N CYS A 648 0.77 -10.40 15.85
CA CYS A 648 1.40 -11.03 14.70
C CYS A 648 2.16 -9.96 13.86
N ALA A 649 3.11 -9.19 14.44
CA ALA A 649 3.95 -8.23 13.70
C ALA A 649 5.27 -8.88 13.20
N PHE A 650 5.49 -8.81 11.88
CA PHE A 650 6.71 -9.23 11.16
C PHE A 650 7.54 -7.98 10.78
N ASP A 651 8.11 -7.27 11.74
CA ASP A 651 8.91 -6.04 11.47
C ASP A 651 10.43 -6.26 11.42
N ASN A 652 10.90 -7.49 11.16
CA ASN A 652 12.33 -7.76 10.95
C ASN A 652 12.57 -8.59 9.68
N ILE A 653 12.62 -7.92 8.53
CA ILE A 653 13.27 -8.45 7.33
C ILE A 653 14.74 -7.97 7.35
N PRO A 654 15.73 -8.87 7.48
CA PRO A 654 17.12 -8.49 7.30
C PRO A 654 17.35 -8.11 5.84
N THR A 655 17.80 -6.88 5.59
CA THR A 655 18.32 -6.46 4.29
C THR A 655 19.58 -7.26 3.96
N PHE A 656 19.53 -8.07 2.90
CA PHE A 656 20.69 -8.79 2.37
C PHE A 656 21.79 -7.80 1.94
N THR A 657 22.95 -7.87 2.59
CA THR A 657 24.20 -7.31 2.08
C THR A 657 25.13 -8.46 1.69
N ASP A 658 25.81 -8.30 0.55
CA ASP A 658 26.67 -9.29 -0.10
C ASP A 658 28.02 -9.44 0.66
N PRO A 659 28.50 -10.65 1.03
CA PRO A 659 29.76 -10.77 1.77
C PRO A 659 30.95 -11.07 0.86
N GLY A 660 31.89 -10.11 0.78
CA GLY A 660 33.27 -10.35 0.36
C GLY A 660 34.14 -10.91 1.51
N PRO A 661 35.21 -11.69 1.22
CA PRO A 661 35.80 -12.63 2.18
C PRO A 661 37.05 -12.10 2.90
N GLY A 662 37.31 -12.53 4.15
CA GLY A 662 38.67 -12.45 4.71
C GLY A 662 38.85 -12.46 6.23
N SER A 663 39.07 -13.66 6.78
CA SER A 663 40.04 -14.03 7.82
C SER A 663 40.03 -13.45 9.25
N SER A 664 39.90 -14.42 10.18
CA SER A 664 40.71 -14.69 11.40
C SER A 664 40.50 -13.90 12.70
N MET A 665 39.93 -14.61 13.68
CA MET A 665 40.25 -14.58 15.13
C MET A 665 41.74 -14.86 15.40
N PRO A 666 42.39 -14.51 16.56
CA PRO A 666 41.92 -14.94 17.91
C PRO A 666 42.40 -14.19 19.21
N THR A 667 41.76 -14.62 20.33
CA THR A 667 42.29 -14.90 21.71
C THR A 667 42.63 -13.83 22.78
N THR A 668 41.82 -13.86 23.87
CA THR A 668 42.11 -13.96 25.33
C THR A 668 43.39 -13.36 25.95
N THR A 669 43.27 -12.54 27.03
CA THR A 669 43.61 -12.86 28.45
C THR A 669 43.60 -11.67 29.44
N LYS A 670 43.48 -12.00 30.73
CA LYS A 670 43.27 -11.23 31.98
C LYS A 670 44.45 -10.34 32.45
N GLY A 671 44.13 -9.31 33.26
CA GLY A 671 44.88 -9.01 34.51
C GLY A 671 45.40 -7.56 34.71
N PRO A 672 45.67 -7.11 35.95
CA PRO A 672 45.18 -5.83 36.47
C PRO A 672 46.22 -4.83 37.04
N SER A 673 45.71 -3.67 37.47
CA SER A 673 46.21 -2.76 38.53
C SER A 673 47.43 -1.86 38.26
N SER A 674 47.22 -0.53 38.35
CA SER A 674 47.80 0.33 39.41
C SER A 674 47.55 1.82 39.12
N GLN A 675 46.82 2.45 40.05
CA GLN A 675 46.82 3.89 40.37
C GLN A 675 48.14 4.25 41.11
N PRO A 676 48.39 5.50 41.57
CA PRO A 676 47.88 6.83 41.20
C PRO A 676 49.01 7.91 41.16
N THR A 677 48.69 9.16 40.81
CA THR A 677 49.05 10.42 41.53
C THR A 677 48.78 11.62 40.62
N HIS A 678 47.68 12.34 40.87
CA HIS A 678 47.60 13.57 41.68
C HIS A 678 48.19 14.81 40.99
N LEU A 679 47.29 15.67 40.49
CA LEU A 679 47.01 17.02 41.02
C LEU A 679 45.73 17.54 40.33
N GLY A 680 44.65 17.70 41.12
CA GLY A 680 43.40 18.34 40.69
C GLY A 680 43.50 19.88 40.71
N PRO A 681 42.40 20.64 40.91
CA PRO A 681 40.95 20.30 40.91
C PRO A 681 40.17 21.18 39.88
N HIS A 682 39.20 20.65 39.12
CA HIS A 682 37.74 20.60 39.43
C HIS A 682 36.99 21.97 39.21
N PRO A 683 35.65 22.04 39.01
CA PRO A 683 34.82 21.39 37.97
C PRO A 683 33.47 22.08 37.65
N THR A 684 32.65 21.34 36.90
CA THR A 684 31.17 21.16 36.99
C THR A 684 30.26 22.19 36.34
N GLY A 685 29.24 21.79 35.57
CA GLY A 685 28.68 20.45 35.29
C GLY A 685 27.49 20.60 34.32
N THR A 686 26.85 19.59 33.73
CA THR A 686 26.85 18.13 33.92
C THR A 686 26.39 17.49 32.61
N GLU A 687 27.18 16.58 32.04
CA GLU A 687 26.75 15.59 31.05
C GLU A 687 26.19 14.36 31.79
N SER A 688 25.06 13.84 31.33
CA SER A 688 24.58 12.51 31.73
C SER A 688 25.35 11.44 30.97
N VAL A 689 26.15 10.70 31.74
CA VAL A 689 26.84 9.43 31.50
C VAL A 689 26.30 8.58 30.33
N LEU A 690 27.11 8.46 29.26
CA LEU A 690 27.06 7.32 28.32
C LEU A 690 27.98 6.20 28.84
N THR A 691 27.43 5.01 29.01
CA THR A 691 28.16 3.78 29.38
C THR A 691 28.86 3.16 28.17
N PRO A 692 30.03 2.49 28.34
CA PRO A 692 30.80 1.93 27.23
C PRO A 692 30.21 0.61 26.72
N THR A 693 29.16 0.71 25.90
CA THR A 693 28.70 -0.37 24.99
C THR A 693 28.43 0.12 23.56
N ASP A 694 28.69 1.40 23.24
CA ASP A 694 28.48 1.88 21.87
C ASP A 694 29.63 1.46 20.96
N SER A 695 29.36 0.45 20.14
CA SER A 695 30.02 0.28 18.85
C SER A 695 30.00 1.63 18.12
N ILE A 696 31.18 2.16 17.81
CA ILE A 696 31.34 3.39 17.04
C ILE A 696 30.55 3.25 15.72
N ARG A 697 29.59 4.16 15.48
CA ARG A 697 28.68 4.09 14.33
C ARG A 697 29.34 4.69 13.07
N PRO A 698 29.13 4.12 11.87
CA PRO A 698 29.80 4.55 10.64
C PRO A 698 29.70 6.06 10.39
N TRP A 699 28.50 6.66 10.44
CA TRP A 699 28.30 8.10 10.17
C TRP A 699 29.04 9.04 11.14
N GLN A 700 29.36 8.59 12.36
CA GLN A 700 30.07 9.38 13.39
C GLN A 700 31.59 9.37 13.20
N THR A 701 32.11 8.52 12.32
CA THR A 701 33.57 8.36 12.06
C THR A 701 34.02 8.88 10.71
N VAL A 702 33.08 9.22 9.84
CA VAL A 702 33.38 9.76 8.52
C VAL A 702 33.68 11.25 8.63
N ASP A 703 34.77 11.71 8.01
CA ASP A 703 35.14 13.13 7.95
C ASP A 703 34.94 13.73 6.54
N CYS A 704 35.07 15.05 6.43
CA CYS A 704 34.91 15.76 5.16
C CYS A 704 36.02 15.52 4.13
N GLY A 705 37.09 14.80 4.49
CA GLY A 705 38.12 14.30 3.58
C GLY A 705 37.77 12.95 2.94
N ASN A 706 36.62 12.36 3.27
CA ASN A 706 36.12 11.15 2.63
C ASN A 706 35.95 11.36 1.11
N ASN A 707 36.38 10.36 0.32
CA ASN A 707 36.30 10.41 -1.14
C ASN A 707 34.89 10.69 -1.70
N ALA A 708 33.82 10.27 -1.01
CA ALA A 708 32.44 10.57 -1.39
C ALA A 708 32.10 12.07 -1.23
N VAL A 709 32.75 12.75 -0.28
CA VAL A 709 32.62 14.20 -0.02
C VAL A 709 33.57 15.02 -0.90
N THR A 710 34.75 14.49 -1.25
CA THR A 710 35.74 15.23 -2.06
C THR A 710 35.58 15.01 -3.56
N ASN A 711 34.99 13.90 -4.00
CA ASN A 711 34.66 13.61 -5.41
C ASN A 711 33.14 13.70 -5.63
N LEU A 712 32.56 14.86 -5.35
CA LEU A 712 31.12 15.11 -5.49
C LEU A 712 30.70 15.03 -6.96
N ASP A 713 30.08 13.92 -7.34
CA ASP A 713 29.21 13.87 -8.52
C ASP A 713 27.80 14.26 -8.07
N ARG A 714 27.47 15.55 -8.22
CA ARG A 714 26.23 16.16 -7.71
C ARG A 714 24.95 15.54 -8.31
N GLU A 715 25.07 14.71 -9.35
CA GLU A 715 23.94 14.05 -10.03
C GLU A 715 23.38 12.82 -9.30
N SER A 716 24.01 12.31 -8.23
CA SER A 716 23.44 11.19 -7.45
C SER A 716 23.50 11.43 -5.94
N GLY A 717 22.66 12.36 -5.44
CA GLY A 717 22.46 12.60 -3.99
C GLY A 717 22.29 11.31 -3.17
N LYS A 718 21.76 10.25 -3.78
CA LYS A 718 21.62 8.92 -3.18
C LYS A 718 22.96 8.27 -2.83
N THR A 719 23.92 8.35 -3.75
CA THR A 719 25.26 7.79 -3.54
C THR A 719 25.96 8.49 -2.39
N LEU A 720 25.77 9.80 -2.25
CA LEU A 720 26.26 10.56 -1.10
C LEU A 720 25.52 10.21 0.19
N TRP A 721 24.19 10.10 0.15
CA TRP A 721 23.34 9.73 1.28
C TRP A 721 23.70 8.36 1.87
N ASP A 722 23.86 7.35 1.00
CA ASP A 722 24.24 5.98 1.35
C ASP A 722 25.69 5.92 1.88
N ALA A 723 26.64 6.57 1.20
CA ALA A 723 28.07 6.52 1.55
C ALA A 723 28.37 7.14 2.92
N LEU A 724 27.51 8.04 3.40
CA LEU A 724 27.65 8.71 4.68
C LEU A 724 26.79 8.10 5.79
N ASP A 725 26.05 7.01 5.51
CA ASP A 725 25.12 6.36 6.45
C ASP A 725 24.09 7.36 7.02
N THR A 726 23.57 8.22 6.13
CA THR A 726 22.74 9.38 6.47
C THR A 726 21.37 8.97 7.01
N THR A 727 20.83 7.82 6.59
CA THR A 727 19.61 7.23 7.17
C THR A 727 19.79 6.92 8.65
N LYS A 728 20.95 6.39 9.05
CA LYS A 728 21.25 6.13 10.47
C LYS A 728 21.43 7.43 11.24
N ALA A 729 22.12 8.41 10.65
CA ALA A 729 22.26 9.74 11.26
C ALA A 729 20.91 10.42 11.50
N TRP A 730 19.98 10.32 10.54
CA TRP A 730 18.61 10.82 10.69
C TRP A 730 17.82 10.08 11.80
N SER A 731 17.92 8.76 11.85
CA SER A 731 17.33 7.95 12.92
C SER A 731 17.88 8.32 14.30
N ASP A 732 19.18 8.63 14.39
CA ASP A 732 19.83 8.98 15.65
C ASP A 732 19.42 10.37 16.14
N VAL A 733 19.38 11.38 15.26
CA VAL A 733 18.95 12.74 15.64
C VAL A 733 17.46 12.80 16.01
N THR A 734 16.61 12.04 15.32
CA THR A 734 15.17 11.98 15.64
C THR A 734 14.90 11.20 16.92
N SER A 735 15.65 10.11 17.19
CA SER A 735 15.56 9.40 18.46
C SER A 735 16.05 10.26 19.63
N PHE A 736 17.11 11.05 19.42
CA PHE A 736 17.58 12.03 20.40
C PHE A 736 16.50 13.07 20.70
N PHE A 737 15.88 13.64 19.67
CA PHE A 737 14.79 14.60 19.81
C PHE A 737 13.57 14.02 20.54
N ILE A 738 13.17 12.78 20.23
CA ILE A 738 12.02 12.11 20.85
C ILE A 738 12.32 11.68 22.30
N GLY A 739 13.57 11.31 22.59
CA GLY A 739 13.99 10.78 23.88
C GLY A 739 14.36 11.82 24.94
N ASP A 740 14.55 13.09 24.56
CA ASP A 740 14.90 14.16 25.50
C ASP A 740 13.67 14.70 26.23
N THR A 741 13.48 14.25 27.47
CA THR A 741 12.34 14.62 28.34
C THR A 741 12.57 15.87 29.19
N GLU A 742 13.79 16.45 29.17
CA GLU A 742 14.16 17.65 29.95
C GLU A 742 14.27 18.92 29.08
N ARG A 743 13.78 18.85 27.85
CA ARG A 743 13.92 19.88 26.82
C ARG A 743 13.19 21.19 27.17
N PRO A 744 13.81 22.37 26.97
CA PRO A 744 13.12 23.65 27.11
C PRO A 744 11.94 23.77 26.12
N GLU A 745 10.76 24.15 26.58
CA GLU A 745 9.55 24.28 25.75
C GLU A 745 9.69 25.26 24.55
N THR A 746 10.76 26.05 24.51
CA THR A 746 10.99 27.12 23.53
C THR A 746 11.86 26.74 22.32
N THR A 747 12.46 25.54 22.29
CA THR A 747 13.38 25.15 21.20
C THR A 747 12.66 24.39 20.07
N GLU A 748 12.83 24.84 18.82
CA GLU A 748 12.17 24.24 17.65
C GLU A 748 12.83 22.90 17.24
N PHE A 749 12.11 22.01 16.53
CA PHE A 749 12.65 20.71 16.09
C PHE A 749 13.94 20.84 15.28
N THR A 750 13.94 21.75 14.31
CA THR A 750 15.08 21.97 13.42
C THR A 750 16.28 22.62 14.11
N GLU A 751 16.05 23.40 15.18
CA GLU A 751 17.13 23.90 16.04
C GLU A 751 17.82 22.77 16.80
N ASP A 752 17.08 21.75 17.20
CA ASP A 752 17.66 20.59 17.88
C ASP A 752 18.35 19.63 16.94
N VAL A 753 17.83 19.48 15.72
CA VAL A 753 18.55 18.78 14.66
C VAL A 753 19.89 19.46 14.38
N ALA A 754 19.90 20.79 14.28
CA ALA A 754 21.11 21.58 14.10
C ALA A 754 22.07 21.44 15.30
N ARG A 755 21.55 21.53 16.53
CA ARG A 755 22.33 21.36 17.78
C ARG A 755 22.95 19.97 17.89
N PHE A 756 22.21 18.92 17.56
CA PHE A 756 22.69 17.54 17.57
C PHE A 756 23.91 17.35 16.67
N PHE A 757 23.95 18.05 15.53
CA PHE A 757 25.09 18.06 14.62
C PHE A 757 26.11 19.17 14.90
N ASN A 758 26.05 19.80 16.09
CA ASN A 758 27.02 20.77 16.60
C ASN A 758 27.01 22.15 15.91
N ILE A 759 25.89 22.52 15.27
CA ILE A 759 25.69 23.88 14.76
C ILE A 759 25.37 24.83 15.92
N THR A 760 26.21 25.86 16.08
CA THR A 760 26.14 26.81 17.20
C THR A 760 25.49 28.14 16.84
N THR A 761 25.12 28.33 15.57
CA THR A 761 24.47 29.55 15.08
C THR A 761 23.08 29.71 15.70
N THR A 762 22.82 30.87 16.29
CA THR A 762 21.49 31.24 16.82
C THR A 762 20.49 31.43 15.67
N ASN A 763 19.20 31.09 15.87
CA ASN A 763 18.11 31.27 14.89
C ASN A 763 18.06 30.24 13.73
N TRP A 764 18.32 28.97 14.01
CA TRP A 764 18.26 27.83 13.06
C TRP A 764 16.88 27.18 12.93
N GLY A 765 15.87 27.69 13.64
CA GLY A 765 14.50 27.22 13.50
C GLY A 765 14.01 27.46 12.09
N CYS A 766 13.33 26.49 11.48
CA CYS A 766 12.76 26.58 10.13
C CYS A 766 11.23 26.68 10.16
N ARG A 767 10.62 26.68 11.35
CA ARG A 767 9.17 26.56 11.52
C ARG A 767 8.43 27.83 11.13
N LYS A 768 8.98 29.00 11.50
CA LYS A 768 8.46 30.30 11.05
C LYS A 768 8.99 30.60 9.66
N LEU A 769 8.08 30.93 8.75
CA LEU A 769 8.44 31.30 7.39
C LEU A 769 8.75 32.80 7.31
N GLU A 770 10.03 33.18 7.22
CA GLU A 770 10.47 34.58 7.10
C GLU A 770 11.20 34.81 5.77
N TYR A 771 10.56 35.42 4.77
CA TYR A 771 11.15 35.59 3.42
C TYR A 771 11.91 36.92 3.22
N HIS A 772 11.94 37.81 4.23
CA HIS A 772 12.76 39.04 4.25
C HIS A 772 13.68 39.13 5.50
N GLY A 773 13.88 38.04 6.23
CA GLY A 773 14.62 37.98 7.51
C GLY A 773 15.95 37.23 7.43
N ASP A 774 16.79 37.40 8.45
CA ASP A 774 18.14 36.81 8.57
C ASP A 774 18.14 35.41 9.21
N GLN A 775 17.11 34.59 8.94
CA GLN A 775 16.95 33.25 9.52
C GLN A 775 18.07 32.31 9.04
N ALA A 776 18.74 31.63 9.97
CA ALA A 776 19.92 30.82 9.65
C ALA A 776 19.58 29.54 8.87
N CYS A 777 18.35 29.02 9.00
CA CYS A 777 17.80 27.91 8.21
C CYS A 777 17.51 28.27 6.71
N LYS A 778 18.21 29.26 6.16
CA LYS A 778 18.20 29.63 4.73
C LYS A 778 19.60 29.59 4.12
N ILE A 779 20.62 29.48 4.97
CA ILE A 779 22.01 29.66 4.58
C ILE A 779 22.65 28.27 4.51
N PRO A 780 23.11 27.84 3.32
CA PRO A 780 23.83 26.59 3.20
C PRO A 780 25.06 26.57 4.11
N ILE A 781 25.33 25.43 4.73
CA ILE A 781 26.48 25.24 5.63
C ILE A 781 27.56 24.40 4.96
N GLY A 782 28.81 24.66 5.34
CA GLY A 782 29.97 23.89 4.90
C GLY A 782 30.02 22.52 5.56
N CYS A 783 30.64 21.54 4.90
CA CYS A 783 30.83 20.20 5.48
C CYS A 783 31.57 20.23 6.84
N PRO A 784 32.60 21.08 7.06
CA PRO A 784 33.28 21.13 8.35
C PRO A 784 32.48 21.77 9.50
N ASP A 785 31.35 22.43 9.21
CA ASP A 785 30.59 23.16 10.22
C ASP A 785 29.82 22.20 11.15
N PRO A 786 29.14 21.16 10.63
CA PRO A 786 28.73 20.02 11.44
C PRO A 786 29.92 19.14 11.85
N ASN A 787 29.86 18.53 13.02
CA ASN A 787 30.86 17.52 13.43
C ASN A 787 30.83 16.23 12.59
N ALA A 788 29.89 16.08 11.64
CA ALA A 788 29.74 14.89 10.79
C ALA A 788 29.18 15.23 9.38
N PRO A 789 29.73 14.67 8.29
CA PRO A 789 29.24 14.88 6.92
C PRO A 789 27.79 14.44 6.67
N ALA A 790 27.30 13.43 7.39
CA ALA A 790 25.89 13.04 7.32
C ALA A 790 24.96 14.16 7.82
N GLY A 791 25.37 14.86 8.89
CA GLY A 791 24.67 16.05 9.39
C GLY A 791 24.68 17.19 8.37
N TRP A 792 25.80 17.37 7.65
CA TRP A 792 25.90 18.34 6.56
C TRP A 792 24.89 18.07 5.43
N VAL A 793 24.68 16.81 5.04
CA VAL A 793 23.68 16.43 4.03
C VAL A 793 22.27 16.67 4.55
N ILE A 794 21.96 16.27 5.78
CA ILE A 794 20.62 16.46 6.39
C ILE A 794 20.27 17.95 6.49
N LEU A 795 21.16 18.75 7.06
CA LEU A 795 20.91 20.17 7.32
C LEU A 795 20.81 20.98 6.03
N ASN A 796 21.65 20.73 5.03
CA ASN A 796 21.52 21.40 3.73
C ASN A 796 20.29 20.94 2.93
N SER A 797 19.82 19.71 3.13
CA SER A 797 18.55 19.25 2.57
C SER A 797 17.37 20.01 3.18
N ILE A 798 17.37 20.21 4.51
CA ILE A 798 16.36 21.03 5.22
C ILE A 798 16.40 22.49 4.75
N VAL A 799 17.60 23.09 4.62
CA VAL A 799 17.77 24.43 4.02
C VAL A 799 17.22 24.48 2.59
N GLY A 800 17.39 23.41 1.82
CA GLY A 800 16.85 23.28 0.47
C GLY A 800 15.32 23.31 0.41
N ILE A 801 14.65 22.67 1.38
CA ILE A 801 13.19 22.71 1.54
C ILE A 801 12.74 24.12 1.90
N GLU A 802 13.33 24.69 2.96
CA GLU A 802 12.97 26.01 3.48
C GLU A 802 13.11 27.08 2.39
N ARG A 803 14.25 27.13 1.68
CA ARG A 803 14.50 28.13 0.63
C ARG A 803 13.49 28.08 -0.51
N THR A 804 12.97 26.88 -0.79
CA THR A 804 11.97 26.73 -1.85
C THR A 804 10.63 27.31 -1.42
N ILE A 805 10.19 27.00 -0.20
CA ILE A 805 8.94 27.51 0.38
C ILE A 805 9.05 29.04 0.57
N SER A 806 10.19 29.54 1.03
CA SER A 806 10.38 30.97 1.29
C SER A 806 10.57 31.81 0.02
N ASN A 807 11.25 31.30 -1.03
CA ASN A 807 11.30 31.97 -2.32
C ASN A 807 9.90 32.08 -2.96
N LEU A 808 9.06 31.05 -2.83
CA LEU A 808 7.69 31.08 -3.33
C LEU A 808 6.82 32.06 -2.54
N ALA A 809 6.89 32.03 -1.20
CA ALA A 809 6.15 32.96 -0.36
C ALA A 809 6.58 34.41 -0.63
N GLY A 810 7.88 34.66 -0.82
CA GLY A 810 8.39 35.96 -1.24
C GLY A 810 7.88 36.39 -2.60
N ALA A 811 7.83 35.48 -3.58
CA ALA A 811 7.33 35.77 -4.92
C ALA A 811 5.84 36.11 -4.94
N ILE A 812 5.04 35.43 -4.12
CA ILE A 812 3.64 35.74 -3.91
C ILE A 812 3.49 37.12 -3.27
N SER A 813 4.27 37.42 -2.24
CA SER A 813 4.26 38.72 -1.58
C SER A 813 4.68 39.86 -2.51
N ASP A 814 5.77 39.69 -3.25
CA ASP A 814 6.30 40.67 -4.21
C ASP A 814 5.32 40.89 -5.39
N SER A 815 4.55 39.87 -5.76
CA SER A 815 3.51 39.99 -6.78
C SER A 815 2.34 40.88 -6.32
N GLU A 816 2.08 41.01 -5.00
CA GLU A 816 1.00 41.84 -4.46
C GLU A 816 1.12 43.27 -4.98
N ALA A 817 2.30 43.86 -4.88
CA ALA A 817 2.56 45.24 -5.29
C ALA A 817 2.38 45.42 -6.81
N SER A 818 2.98 44.53 -7.61
CA SER A 818 2.91 44.57 -9.08
C SER A 818 1.51 44.38 -9.62
N VAL A 819 0.77 43.39 -9.08
CA VAL A 819 -0.61 43.12 -9.46
C VAL A 819 -1.51 44.26 -9.00
N SER A 820 -1.36 44.76 -7.77
CA SER A 820 -2.09 45.93 -7.25
C SER A 820 -1.97 47.16 -8.16
N ASP A 821 -0.78 47.41 -8.71
CA ASP A 821 -0.52 48.60 -9.55
C ASP A 821 -1.10 48.45 -10.95
N GLN A 822 -1.07 47.25 -11.53
CA GLN A 822 -1.55 46.99 -12.89
C GLN A 822 -3.05 46.69 -12.97
N VAL A 823 -3.66 46.16 -11.90
CA VAL A 823 -5.09 45.78 -11.84
C VAL A 823 -6.02 46.98 -12.05
N GLY A 824 -5.66 48.17 -11.57
CA GLY A 824 -6.41 49.40 -11.83
C GLY A 824 -6.50 49.74 -13.32
N GLY A 825 -5.44 49.45 -14.10
CA GLY A 825 -5.40 49.70 -15.54
C GLY A 825 -6.13 48.66 -16.39
N ILE A 826 -6.40 47.46 -15.87
CA ILE A 826 -7.11 46.39 -16.61
C ILE A 826 -8.55 46.81 -16.92
N VAL A 827 -9.24 47.38 -15.94
CA VAL A 827 -10.64 47.82 -16.08
C VAL A 827 -10.75 48.91 -17.15
N ASP A 828 -9.82 49.85 -17.16
CA ASP A 828 -9.79 50.94 -18.14
C ASP A 828 -9.38 50.46 -19.54
N THR A 829 -8.52 49.44 -19.63
CA THR A 829 -7.92 48.97 -20.90
C THR A 829 -8.77 47.92 -21.61
N PHE A 830 -9.30 46.94 -20.88
CA PHE A 830 -9.98 45.77 -21.44
C PHE A 830 -11.51 45.80 -21.28
N GLY A 831 -12.05 46.73 -20.48
CA GLY A 831 -13.49 47.02 -20.38
C GLY A 831 -14.02 47.10 -18.95
N ASN A 832 -15.21 47.71 -18.77
CA ASN A 832 -15.84 47.87 -17.45
C ASN A 832 -16.24 46.52 -16.83
N LEU A 833 -15.63 46.19 -15.69
CA LEU A 833 -16.21 45.26 -14.73
C LEU A 833 -17.42 45.95 -14.06
N PRO A 834 -18.60 45.31 -13.94
CA PRO A 834 -19.74 45.94 -13.30
C PRO A 834 -19.45 46.20 -11.81
N ASP A 835 -19.66 47.45 -11.35
CA ASP A 835 -19.64 47.77 -9.92
C ASP A 835 -20.60 46.83 -9.16
N GLY A 836 -20.11 46.16 -8.11
CA GLY A 836 -20.93 45.25 -7.27
C GLY A 836 -21.04 43.80 -7.76
N LYS A 837 -20.10 43.28 -8.57
CA LYS A 837 -20.02 41.84 -8.91
C LYS A 837 -18.76 41.15 -8.35
N VAL A 838 -18.66 41.14 -7.03
CA VAL A 838 -17.51 40.55 -6.31
C VAL A 838 -17.40 39.03 -6.50
N ASP A 839 -18.53 38.32 -6.69
CA ASP A 839 -18.54 36.89 -7.05
C ASP A 839 -17.79 36.59 -8.35
N ALA A 840 -17.93 37.46 -9.35
CA ALA A 840 -17.28 37.26 -10.64
C ALA A 840 -15.76 37.47 -10.53
N ILE A 841 -15.33 38.45 -9.74
CA ILE A 841 -13.93 38.75 -9.46
C ILE A 841 -13.27 37.64 -8.63
N LEU A 842 -13.99 37.08 -7.66
CA LEU A 842 -13.49 35.96 -6.85
C LEU A 842 -13.44 34.66 -7.64
N GLY A 843 -14.39 34.40 -8.54
CA GLY A 843 -14.30 33.33 -9.52
C GLY A 843 -13.12 33.49 -10.49
N MET A 844 -12.81 34.72 -10.92
CA MET A 844 -11.69 35.05 -11.81
C MET A 844 -10.32 34.73 -11.21
N VAL A 845 -10.07 35.16 -9.97
CA VAL A 845 -8.76 34.98 -9.32
C VAL A 845 -8.58 33.54 -8.80
N SER A 846 -9.67 32.90 -8.39
CA SER A 846 -9.65 31.50 -7.93
C SER A 846 -9.33 30.49 -9.05
N LEU A 847 -9.69 30.80 -10.31
CA LEU A 847 -9.26 30.04 -11.49
C LEU A 847 -7.78 30.28 -11.86
N GLY A 848 -7.28 31.50 -11.67
CA GLY A 848 -5.85 31.84 -11.83
C GLY A 848 -4.93 31.06 -10.88
N LEU A 849 -5.43 30.66 -9.71
CA LEU A 849 -4.64 30.00 -8.68
C LEU A 849 -4.26 28.56 -8.94
N GLY A 850 -5.11 27.80 -9.63
CA GLY A 850 -4.77 26.45 -10.08
C GLY A 850 -3.55 26.45 -11.03
N PHE A 851 -3.28 27.57 -11.69
CA PHE A 851 -2.11 27.75 -12.56
C PHE A 851 -0.83 28.11 -11.81
N LEU A 852 -0.91 28.70 -10.61
CA LEU A 852 0.27 29.14 -9.85
C LEU A 852 0.94 28.07 -9.03
N ALA A 853 0.17 27.07 -8.65
CA ALA A 853 0.67 26.00 -7.82
C ALA A 853 1.62 25.05 -8.59
N VAL A 854 1.78 25.20 -9.91
CA VAL A 854 2.49 24.22 -10.73
C VAL A 854 3.87 24.66 -11.24
N PRO A 855 4.14 25.90 -11.70
CA PRO A 855 5.47 26.23 -12.19
C PRO A 855 6.55 26.28 -11.08
N GLY A 856 6.26 26.92 -9.94
CA GLY A 856 7.22 27.04 -8.83
C GLY A 856 7.45 25.75 -8.02
N PHE A 857 6.40 24.95 -7.82
CA PHE A 857 6.52 23.62 -7.22
C PHE A 857 6.89 22.56 -8.26
N GLY A 858 6.59 22.78 -9.53
CA GLY A 858 6.84 21.87 -10.65
C GLY A 858 8.31 21.73 -10.97
N ASP A 859 9.13 22.78 -10.83
CA ASP A 859 10.58 22.65 -10.98
C ASP A 859 11.19 21.81 -9.83
N LEU A 860 10.74 22.02 -8.58
CA LEU A 860 11.10 21.17 -7.43
C LEU A 860 10.61 19.72 -7.63
N LEU A 861 9.37 19.53 -8.09
CA LEU A 861 8.77 18.22 -8.34
C LEU A 861 9.40 17.50 -9.54
N LYS A 862 9.82 18.23 -10.58
CA LYS A 862 10.49 17.71 -11.77
C LYS A 862 11.92 17.27 -11.47
N GLU A 863 12.62 18.00 -10.60
CA GLU A 863 13.91 17.60 -10.05
C GLU A 863 13.77 16.34 -9.17
N LEU A 864 12.74 16.29 -8.30
CA LEU A 864 12.38 15.09 -7.52
C LEU A 864 11.99 13.88 -8.41
N ASN A 865 11.26 14.12 -9.52
CA ASN A 865 10.84 13.07 -10.47
C ASN A 865 11.97 12.58 -11.39
N THR A 866 12.91 13.45 -11.77
CA THR A 866 14.08 13.08 -12.59
C THR A 866 15.13 12.31 -11.79
N LEU A 867 15.26 12.60 -10.49
CA LEU A 867 16.14 11.87 -9.57
C LEU A 867 15.52 10.56 -9.04
N ARG A 868 14.18 10.42 -9.04
CA ARG A 868 13.48 9.21 -8.54
C ARG A 868 12.10 8.97 -9.19
N PRO A 869 11.98 8.08 -10.19
CA PRO A 869 10.70 7.69 -10.83
C PRO A 869 9.66 7.00 -9.91
N LYS A 870 9.93 6.87 -8.60
CA LYS A 870 9.09 6.18 -7.60
C LYS A 870 8.80 7.03 -6.34
N ALA A 871 9.04 8.34 -6.36
CA ALA A 871 8.77 9.23 -5.22
C ALA A 871 7.28 9.61 -5.06
N GLY A 872 6.37 8.66 -5.23
CA GLY A 872 4.91 8.92 -5.21
C GLY A 872 4.42 9.57 -3.91
N ASP A 873 4.99 9.21 -2.76
CA ASP A 873 4.47 9.61 -1.45
C ASP A 873 5.02 10.97 -0.95
N ALA A 874 6.25 11.35 -1.34
CA ALA A 874 6.81 12.67 -1.02
C ALA A 874 6.23 13.76 -1.94
N ALA A 875 6.01 13.40 -3.21
CA ALA A 875 5.25 14.23 -4.15
C ALA A 875 3.78 14.36 -3.72
N ALA A 876 3.19 13.35 -3.06
CA ALA A 876 1.81 13.40 -2.57
C ALA A 876 1.60 14.52 -1.54
N GLY A 877 2.44 14.66 -0.51
CA GLY A 877 2.26 15.72 0.50
C GLY A 877 2.39 17.15 -0.05
N LEU A 878 3.28 17.35 -1.03
CA LEU A 878 3.46 18.63 -1.73
C LEU A 878 2.33 18.88 -2.75
N ARG A 879 1.92 17.82 -3.47
CA ARG A 879 0.77 17.80 -4.39
C ARG A 879 -0.53 18.06 -3.63
N ASP A 880 -0.67 17.54 -2.42
CA ASP A 880 -1.83 17.74 -1.56
C ASP A 880 -1.86 19.16 -1.00
N ALA A 881 -0.71 19.77 -0.66
CA ALA A 881 -0.65 21.20 -0.33
C ALA A 881 -1.08 22.08 -1.52
N VAL A 882 -0.64 21.75 -2.73
CA VAL A 882 -1.04 22.39 -4.00
C VAL A 882 -2.53 22.18 -4.31
N THR A 883 -3.05 20.97 -4.13
CA THR A 883 -4.47 20.63 -4.32
C THR A 883 -5.36 21.26 -3.24
N ASN A 884 -4.87 21.42 -2.01
CA ASN A 884 -5.56 22.10 -0.92
C ASN A 884 -5.58 23.62 -1.12
N LEU A 885 -4.51 24.23 -1.64
CA LEU A 885 -4.50 25.63 -2.08
C LEU A 885 -5.54 25.87 -3.19
N ALA A 886 -5.61 24.97 -4.17
CA ALA A 886 -6.64 25.00 -5.22
C ALA A 886 -8.06 24.80 -4.64
N GLY A 887 -8.23 23.87 -3.68
CA GLY A 887 -9.49 23.60 -3.00
C GLY A 887 -10.01 24.76 -2.14
N GLN A 888 -9.13 25.41 -1.37
CA GLN A 888 -9.48 26.60 -0.58
C GLN A 888 -9.94 27.76 -1.47
N SER A 889 -9.29 27.96 -2.62
CA SER A 889 -9.68 28.96 -3.60
C SER A 889 -11.11 28.74 -4.12
N THR A 890 -11.49 27.49 -4.40
CA THR A 890 -12.88 27.15 -4.78
C THR A 890 -13.89 27.34 -3.64
N SER A 891 -13.46 27.22 -2.39
CA SER A 891 -14.33 27.40 -1.21
C SER A 891 -14.68 28.87 -0.95
N ILE A 892 -13.77 29.81 -1.24
CA ILE A 892 -14.01 31.26 -1.13
C ILE A 892 -15.07 31.72 -2.13
N VAL A 893 -15.03 31.20 -3.37
CA VAL A 893 -16.06 31.45 -4.38
C VAL A 893 -17.42 30.98 -3.86
N LYS A 894 -17.49 29.77 -3.31
CA LYS A 894 -18.73 29.19 -2.74
C LYS A 894 -19.23 29.94 -1.49
N GLN A 895 -18.34 30.51 -0.68
CA GLN A 895 -18.69 31.29 0.52
C GLN A 895 -19.20 32.70 0.16
N THR A 896 -18.65 33.30 -0.89
CA THR A 896 -19.06 34.64 -1.36
C THR A 896 -20.40 34.57 -2.09
N GLU A 897 -20.61 33.56 -2.96
CA GLU A 897 -21.92 33.26 -3.58
C GLU A 897 -23.02 32.98 -2.53
N ALA A 898 -22.63 32.58 -1.32
CA ALA A 898 -23.52 32.34 -0.19
C ALA A 898 -23.74 33.55 0.75
N GLY A 899 -23.08 34.68 0.49
CA GLY A 899 -23.23 35.92 1.25
C GLY A 899 -22.59 35.93 2.65
N ASP A 900 -21.50 35.19 2.86
CA ASP A 900 -20.80 35.12 4.15
C ASP A 900 -20.07 36.44 4.50
N PRO A 901 -20.34 37.09 5.65
CA PRO A 901 -19.71 38.35 6.06
C PRO A 901 -18.22 38.23 6.46
N THR A 902 -17.67 37.02 6.56
CA THR A 902 -16.23 36.77 6.79
C THR A 902 -15.42 36.57 5.50
N ALA A 903 -16.09 36.49 4.35
CA ALA A 903 -15.46 36.42 3.04
C ALA A 903 -14.96 37.80 2.57
N ILE A 904 -14.10 37.80 1.55
CA ILE A 904 -13.64 39.01 0.86
C ILE A 904 -14.87 39.79 0.36
N SER A 905 -15.12 40.98 0.92
CA SER A 905 -16.46 41.58 0.91
C SER A 905 -16.85 42.30 -0.39
N GLU A 906 -18.16 42.34 -0.66
CA GLU A 906 -18.79 43.09 -1.76
C GLU A 906 -18.52 44.62 -1.77
N GLY A 907 -18.05 45.18 -0.65
CA GLY A 907 -17.81 46.62 -0.49
C GLY A 907 -16.40 47.11 -0.82
N ASN A 908 -15.47 46.21 -1.10
CA ASN A 908 -14.06 46.52 -1.34
C ASN A 908 -13.75 46.70 -2.83
N SER A 909 -12.76 47.53 -3.15
CA SER A 909 -12.24 47.69 -4.51
C SER A 909 -11.61 46.38 -5.03
N LEU A 910 -11.57 46.22 -6.36
CA LEU A 910 -10.90 45.09 -7.04
C LEU A 910 -9.46 44.89 -6.52
N LYS A 911 -8.75 46.00 -6.28
CA LYS A 911 -7.41 46.00 -5.70
C LYS A 911 -7.38 45.37 -4.30
N GLU A 912 -8.26 45.79 -3.40
CA GLU A 912 -8.34 45.26 -2.03
C GLU A 912 -8.72 43.78 -2.00
N ASN A 913 -9.57 43.33 -2.93
CA ASN A 913 -9.94 41.92 -3.05
C ASN A 913 -8.77 41.05 -3.53
N VAL A 914 -8.01 41.51 -4.52
CA VAL A 914 -6.81 40.80 -4.99
C VAL A 914 -5.74 40.73 -3.89
N GLN A 915 -5.55 41.82 -3.12
CA GLN A 915 -4.65 41.82 -1.96
C GLN A 915 -5.08 40.84 -0.86
N GLY A 916 -6.39 40.76 -0.57
CA GLY A 916 -6.93 39.80 0.40
C GLY A 916 -6.68 38.35 0.00
N ILE A 917 -6.76 38.04 -1.29
CA ILE A 917 -6.50 36.70 -1.83
C ILE A 917 -5.00 36.36 -1.75
N ILE A 918 -4.12 37.28 -2.12
CA ILE A 918 -2.66 37.08 -2.05
C ILE A 918 -2.21 36.80 -0.61
N ARG A 919 -2.76 37.55 0.37
CA ARG A 919 -2.49 37.32 1.80
C ARG A 919 -2.96 35.95 2.29
N LEU A 920 -4.08 35.46 1.77
CA LEU A 920 -4.53 34.10 2.10
C LEU A 920 -3.53 33.04 1.61
N TRP A 921 -2.93 33.23 0.42
CA TRP A 921 -1.90 32.31 -0.08
C TRP A 921 -0.65 32.33 0.79
N GLU A 922 -0.22 33.53 1.21
CA GLU A 922 0.89 33.67 2.14
C GLU A 922 0.62 32.96 3.46
N ASP A 923 -0.58 33.13 4.02
CA ASP A 923 -0.96 32.53 5.31
C ASP A 923 -1.06 31.00 5.23
N THR A 924 -1.52 30.46 4.09
CA THR A 924 -1.52 29.01 3.84
C THR A 924 -0.10 28.45 3.72
N LEU A 925 0.81 29.14 3.04
CA LEU A 925 2.22 28.71 2.98
C LEU A 925 2.90 28.79 4.35
N LYS A 926 2.61 29.84 5.14
CA LYS A 926 3.09 29.95 6.53
C LYS A 926 2.57 28.80 7.40
N ALA A 927 1.29 28.42 7.28
CA ALA A 927 0.69 27.32 8.02
C ALA A 927 1.26 25.94 7.60
N TYR A 928 1.47 25.73 6.30
CA TYR A 928 2.11 24.51 5.79
C TYR A 928 3.55 24.39 6.30
N ASN A 929 4.32 25.48 6.25
CA ASN A 929 5.69 25.50 6.76
C ASN A 929 5.74 25.25 8.27
N ASP A 930 4.78 25.80 9.03
CA ASP A 930 4.62 25.53 10.47
C ASP A 930 4.38 24.04 10.72
N GLN A 931 3.46 23.43 9.97
CA GLN A 931 3.12 22.01 10.08
C GLN A 931 4.28 21.10 9.68
N LEU A 932 5.02 21.43 8.61
CA LEU A 932 6.12 20.63 8.09
C LEU A 932 7.30 20.56 9.06
N PHE A 933 7.55 21.63 9.83
CA PHE A 933 8.69 21.73 10.75
C PHE A 933 8.29 21.75 12.24
N ASN A 934 7.06 21.36 12.58
CA ASN A 934 6.57 21.40 13.97
C ASN A 934 7.19 20.33 14.89
N GLY A 935 7.87 19.31 14.35
CA GLY A 935 8.50 18.24 15.13
C GLY A 935 7.55 17.11 15.55
N SER A 936 6.30 17.09 15.09
CA SER A 936 5.42 15.94 15.28
C SER A 936 5.95 14.70 14.56
N PRO A 937 5.57 13.48 14.96
CA PRO A 937 5.95 12.25 14.26
C PRO A 937 5.64 12.28 12.76
N GLU A 938 4.51 12.89 12.39
CA GLU A 938 4.09 13.09 11.01
C GLU A 938 5.04 14.04 10.29
N SER A 939 5.38 15.19 10.89
CA SER A 939 6.32 16.16 10.31
C SER A 939 7.73 15.58 10.13
N ILE A 940 8.21 14.79 11.11
CA ILE A 940 9.51 14.11 11.06
C ILE A 940 9.53 13.10 9.90
N THR A 941 8.44 12.35 9.75
CA THR A 941 8.26 11.38 8.65
C THR A 941 8.18 12.10 7.29
N SER A 942 7.44 13.21 7.22
CA SER A 942 7.34 14.04 6.02
C SER A 942 8.69 14.62 5.61
N ILE A 943 9.47 15.17 6.55
CA ILE A 943 10.82 15.68 6.26
C ILE A 943 11.71 14.55 5.76
N LEU A 944 11.72 13.39 6.42
CA LEU A 944 12.50 12.22 5.97
C LEU A 944 12.15 11.84 4.53
N HIS A 945 10.86 11.75 4.19
CA HIS A 945 10.43 11.43 2.84
C HIS A 945 10.90 12.45 1.79
N ILE A 946 11.09 13.72 2.17
CA ILE A 946 11.57 14.78 1.28
C ILE A 946 13.11 14.77 1.17
N ILE A 947 13.84 14.46 2.24
CA ILE A 947 15.32 14.56 2.25
C ILE A 947 16.05 13.24 1.97
N ILE A 948 15.38 12.09 2.14
CA ILE A 948 16.00 10.75 1.96
C ILE A 948 16.63 10.62 0.58
N ASP A 949 17.69 9.81 0.48
CA ASP A 949 18.51 9.67 -0.73
C ASP A 949 19.15 11.01 -1.17
N GLY A 950 19.27 11.99 -0.28
CA GLY A 950 19.88 13.30 -0.59
C GLY A 950 19.09 14.09 -1.64
N ALA A 951 17.78 13.86 -1.75
CA ALA A 951 16.96 14.32 -2.88
C ALA A 951 16.83 15.84 -3.00
N THR A 952 17.03 16.58 -1.91
CA THR A 952 16.96 18.06 -1.87
C THR A 952 18.32 18.71 -1.62
N PHE A 953 19.38 17.90 -1.64
CA PHE A 953 20.75 18.34 -1.44
C PHE A 953 21.34 18.93 -2.74
N ALA A 954 21.87 20.16 -2.68
CA ALA A 954 22.63 20.82 -3.75
C ALA A 954 21.89 21.21 -5.06
N SER A 955 20.56 21.25 -5.07
CA SER A 955 19.73 21.72 -6.18
C SER A 955 19.79 23.24 -6.43
N GLU A 956 19.84 23.66 -7.71
CA GLU A 956 19.59 25.07 -8.09
C GLU A 956 18.11 25.40 -7.88
N ARG A 957 17.82 26.50 -7.18
CA ARG A 957 16.44 26.91 -6.87
C ARG A 957 16.02 28.10 -7.73
N PRO A 958 14.77 28.13 -8.25
CA PRO A 958 14.26 29.29 -8.96
C PRO A 958 14.40 30.55 -8.09
N ALA A 959 14.86 31.64 -8.71
CA ALA A 959 14.92 32.93 -8.04
C ALA A 959 13.51 33.46 -7.81
N THR A 960 13.30 34.17 -6.69
CA THR A 960 12.03 34.82 -6.32
C THR A 960 11.43 35.64 -7.47
N ILE A 961 12.28 36.33 -8.25
CA ILE A 961 11.85 37.14 -9.40
C ILE A 961 11.27 36.33 -10.58
N ASP A 962 11.72 35.10 -10.77
CA ASP A 962 11.22 34.25 -11.85
C ASP A 962 9.91 33.59 -11.42
N LEU A 963 9.81 33.20 -10.15
CA LEU A 963 8.56 32.77 -9.53
C LEU A 963 7.52 33.90 -9.53
N GLN A 964 7.92 35.14 -9.25
CA GLN A 964 7.02 36.31 -9.27
C GLN A 964 6.39 36.51 -10.66
N LYS A 965 7.18 36.40 -11.74
CA LYS A 965 6.65 36.50 -13.10
C LYS A 965 5.66 35.37 -13.43
N GLN A 966 5.88 34.18 -12.88
CA GLN A 966 4.94 33.07 -13.00
C GLN A 966 3.64 33.37 -12.22
N VAL A 967 3.75 33.94 -11.01
CA VAL A 967 2.63 34.46 -10.20
C VAL A 967 1.76 35.44 -11.00
N GLU A 968 2.39 36.41 -11.64
CA GLU A 968 1.70 37.40 -12.47
C GLU A 968 1.05 36.77 -13.71
N ARG A 969 1.75 35.86 -14.41
CA ARG A 969 1.29 35.22 -15.65
C ARG A 969 0.03 34.38 -15.48
N ALA A 970 -0.29 33.91 -14.28
CA ALA A 970 -1.56 33.21 -14.04
C ALA A 970 -2.74 34.12 -13.71
N ILE A 971 -2.47 35.29 -13.15
CA ILE A 971 -3.52 36.21 -12.68
C ILE A 971 -4.05 37.03 -13.86
N PHE A 972 -3.15 37.66 -14.63
CA PHE A 972 -3.52 38.63 -15.65
C PHE A 972 -4.42 38.07 -16.79
N PRO A 973 -4.17 36.88 -17.38
CA PRO A 973 -4.99 36.37 -18.48
C PRO A 973 -6.44 36.11 -18.10
N GLN A 974 -6.67 35.63 -16.89
CA GLN A 974 -8.01 35.34 -16.39
C GLN A 974 -8.79 36.64 -16.15
N LEU A 975 -8.13 37.66 -15.59
CA LEU A 975 -8.71 38.99 -15.44
C LEU A 975 -9.06 39.62 -16.80
N ILE A 976 -8.17 39.50 -17.79
CA ILE A 976 -8.38 40.03 -19.15
C ILE A 976 -9.54 39.31 -19.85
N TYR A 977 -9.54 37.97 -19.86
CA TYR A 977 -10.60 37.17 -20.47
C TYR A 977 -11.97 37.57 -19.91
N GLN A 978 -12.07 37.72 -18.60
CA GLN A 978 -13.34 37.97 -17.93
C GLN A 978 -13.78 39.44 -18.01
N ALA A 979 -12.84 40.38 -18.09
CA ALA A 979 -13.15 41.77 -18.45
C ALA A 979 -13.84 41.85 -19.83
N TRP A 980 -13.42 41.02 -20.79
CA TRP A 980 -14.10 40.92 -22.08
C TRP A 980 -15.47 40.24 -22.00
N THR A 981 -15.62 39.14 -21.25
CA THR A 981 -16.89 38.40 -21.16
C THR A 981 -18.00 39.20 -20.45
N LEU A 982 -17.66 39.95 -19.41
CA LEU A 982 -18.61 40.74 -18.61
C LEU A 982 -18.85 42.14 -19.19
N GLY A 983 -17.99 42.60 -20.08
CA GLY A 983 -18.12 43.88 -20.78
C GLY A 983 -19.19 43.88 -21.88
N LYS A 984 -19.32 45.01 -22.59
CA LYS A 984 -20.32 45.19 -23.68
C LYS A 984 -19.95 44.48 -25.00
N ALA A 985 -18.82 43.77 -25.05
CA ALA A 985 -18.28 43.14 -26.25
C ALA A 985 -17.75 41.73 -25.93
N PRO A 986 -18.63 40.72 -25.73
CA PRO A 986 -18.22 39.36 -25.42
C PRO A 986 -17.27 38.79 -26.49
N PRO A 987 -16.18 38.12 -26.09
CA PRO A 987 -15.21 37.57 -27.02
C PRO A 987 -15.72 36.26 -27.63
N PHE A 988 -15.40 36.02 -28.89
CA PHE A 988 -15.50 34.71 -29.53
C PHE A 988 -14.32 34.51 -30.48
N ILE A 989 -14.05 33.25 -30.84
CA ILE A 989 -13.01 32.87 -31.78
C ILE A 989 -13.65 32.44 -33.10
N LEU A 990 -13.29 33.16 -34.15
CA LEU A 990 -13.70 32.86 -35.52
C LEU A 990 -12.74 31.85 -36.14
N ASP A 991 -13.23 30.65 -36.45
CA ASP A 991 -12.57 29.72 -37.38
C ASP A 991 -12.78 30.24 -38.81
N SER A 992 -11.70 30.73 -39.40
CA SER A 992 -11.74 31.28 -40.76
C SER A 992 -11.82 30.21 -41.85
N GLY A 993 -11.48 28.96 -41.53
CA GLY A 993 -11.29 27.88 -42.49
C GLY A 993 -10.03 28.00 -43.36
N ASP A 994 -9.25 29.07 -43.23
CA ASP A 994 -8.01 29.28 -43.97
C ASP A 994 -6.84 28.50 -43.31
N ASP A 995 -5.90 28.03 -44.14
CA ASP A 995 -4.63 27.46 -43.69
C ASP A 995 -3.65 28.56 -43.28
N CYS A 996 -2.77 28.27 -42.32
CA CYS A 996 -1.70 29.16 -41.90
C CYS A 996 -0.44 28.41 -41.44
N LYS A 997 0.65 29.17 -41.23
CA LYS A 997 1.83 28.71 -40.50
C LYS A 997 2.12 29.67 -39.34
N ALA A 998 2.69 29.15 -38.26
CA ALA A 998 3.08 29.96 -37.11
C ALA A 998 4.07 31.06 -37.54
N GLY A 999 3.78 32.31 -37.16
CA GLY A 999 4.58 33.48 -37.52
C GLY A 999 4.25 34.13 -38.87
N ASP A 1000 3.42 33.51 -39.71
CA ASP A 1000 2.96 34.12 -40.97
C ASP A 1000 1.98 35.28 -40.69
N PRO A 1001 1.90 36.29 -41.59
CA PRO A 1001 0.86 37.31 -41.48
C PRO A 1001 -0.53 36.71 -41.73
N PRO A 1002 -1.60 37.30 -41.16
CA PRO A 1002 -2.96 36.80 -41.28
C PRO A 1002 -3.43 36.71 -42.75
N PRO A 1003 -4.13 35.62 -43.13
CA PRO A 1003 -4.73 35.46 -44.45
C PRO A 1003 -5.60 36.65 -44.90
N LYS A 1004 -5.53 37.03 -46.19
CA LYS A 1004 -6.25 38.21 -46.73
C LYS A 1004 -7.77 38.03 -46.87
N LYS A 1005 -8.29 36.80 -46.75
CA LYS A 1005 -9.69 36.47 -47.08
C LYS A 1005 -10.66 36.65 -45.92
N THR A 1006 -10.16 36.89 -44.71
CA THR A 1006 -10.99 36.84 -43.50
C THR A 1006 -11.62 38.20 -43.16
N PRO A 1007 -12.91 38.26 -42.76
CA PRO A 1007 -13.60 39.50 -42.39
C PRO A 1007 -13.28 40.02 -40.96
N ALA A 1008 -12.42 39.35 -40.18
CA ALA A 1008 -12.03 39.72 -38.82
C ALA A 1008 -10.71 40.52 -38.78
N ASN A 1009 -10.46 41.24 -37.68
CA ASN A 1009 -9.26 42.08 -37.54
C ASN A 1009 -7.98 41.22 -37.34
N LYS A 1010 -6.92 41.59 -38.05
CA LYS A 1010 -5.55 41.04 -37.96
C LYS A 1010 -4.96 41.04 -36.55
N GLU A 1011 -5.40 41.94 -35.68
CA GLU A 1011 -4.93 42.08 -34.30
C GLU A 1011 -5.33 40.90 -33.40
N GLY A 1012 -6.34 40.12 -33.78
CA GLY A 1012 -6.77 38.92 -33.07
C GLY A 1012 -6.27 37.60 -33.65
N TYR A 1013 -5.34 37.66 -34.60
CA TYR A 1013 -4.90 36.48 -35.34
C TYR A 1013 -4.05 35.53 -34.50
N ALA A 1014 -4.34 34.24 -34.63
CA ALA A 1014 -3.53 33.14 -34.13
C ALA A 1014 -3.54 31.97 -35.12
N CYS A 1015 -2.44 31.22 -35.16
CA CYS A 1015 -2.33 30.02 -35.99
C CYS A 1015 -2.25 28.79 -35.08
N VAL A 1016 -3.27 27.94 -35.12
CA VAL A 1016 -3.36 26.75 -34.26
C VAL A 1016 -3.51 25.53 -35.15
N ASN A 1017 -2.60 24.56 -35.02
CA ASN A 1017 -2.60 23.31 -35.81
C ASN A 1017 -2.73 23.54 -37.34
N GLY A 1018 -2.08 24.59 -37.85
CA GLY A 1018 -2.09 24.94 -39.27
C GLY A 1018 -3.39 25.63 -39.76
N LYS A 1019 -4.29 26.00 -38.86
CA LYS A 1019 -5.55 26.68 -39.17
C LYS A 1019 -5.59 28.08 -38.55
N ALA A 1020 -6.13 29.03 -39.31
CA ALA A 1020 -6.19 30.44 -38.93
C ALA A 1020 -7.45 30.75 -38.12
N TYR A 1021 -7.23 31.31 -36.93
CA TYR A 1021 -8.28 31.70 -36.00
C TYR A 1021 -8.17 33.18 -35.64
N TYR A 1022 -9.29 33.81 -35.30
CA TYR A 1022 -9.34 35.22 -34.93
C TYR A 1022 -10.16 35.46 -33.66
N LEU A 1023 -9.51 35.94 -32.61
CA LEU A 1023 -10.17 36.43 -31.39
C LEU A 1023 -10.82 37.79 -31.67
N THR A 1024 -12.14 37.88 -31.56
CA THR A 1024 -12.90 39.07 -31.98
C THR A 1024 -14.22 39.19 -31.20
N SER A 1025 -15.00 40.25 -31.47
CA SER A 1025 -16.34 40.45 -30.91
C SER A 1025 -17.38 40.77 -31.97
N ALA A 1026 -18.66 40.51 -31.64
CA ALA A 1026 -19.85 40.78 -32.45
C ALA A 1026 -20.85 41.70 -31.71
N PRO A 1027 -20.49 42.97 -31.40
CA PRO A 1027 -21.31 43.82 -30.55
C PRO A 1027 -22.53 44.40 -31.30
N GLY A 1028 -23.66 44.50 -30.60
CA GLY A 1028 -24.86 45.17 -31.12
C GLY A 1028 -25.63 44.36 -32.18
N THR A 1029 -26.22 45.06 -33.16
CA THR A 1029 -27.02 44.49 -34.25
C THR A 1029 -26.16 44.16 -35.47
N TYR A 1030 -26.55 43.10 -36.20
CA TYR A 1030 -25.82 42.65 -37.39
C TYR A 1030 -25.76 43.70 -38.50
N TYR A 1031 -26.82 44.50 -38.66
CA TYR A 1031 -26.87 45.62 -39.59
C TYR A 1031 -26.61 46.95 -38.87
N THR A 1032 -25.92 47.86 -39.58
CA THR A 1032 -25.70 49.25 -39.15
C THR A 1032 -27.00 50.05 -39.04
N ASN A 1033 -28.04 49.67 -39.79
CA ASN A 1033 -29.39 50.20 -39.68
C ASN A 1033 -30.32 49.17 -39.01
N PRO A 1034 -30.89 49.46 -37.82
CA PRO A 1034 -31.75 48.51 -37.09
C PRO A 1034 -33.10 48.23 -37.79
N ASN A 1035 -33.52 49.05 -38.76
CA ASN A 1035 -34.78 48.86 -39.51
C ASN A 1035 -34.69 47.81 -40.64
N CYS A 1036 -33.50 47.23 -40.85
CA CYS A 1036 -33.25 46.21 -41.87
C CYS A 1036 -34.01 44.89 -41.68
N TYR A 1037 -34.64 44.70 -40.52
CA TYR A 1037 -35.46 43.53 -40.20
C TYR A 1037 -36.93 43.66 -40.63
N GLN A 1038 -37.39 44.86 -41.02
CA GLN A 1038 -38.81 45.14 -41.21
C GLN A 1038 -39.22 45.43 -42.67
N HIS A 1039 -38.30 45.75 -43.58
CA HIS A 1039 -38.59 46.01 -45.01
C HIS A 1039 -37.39 45.72 -45.94
N PRO A 1040 -37.59 45.48 -47.25
CA PRO A 1040 -36.50 45.37 -48.22
C PRO A 1040 -35.91 46.76 -48.50
N VAL A 1041 -35.09 47.27 -47.59
CA VAL A 1041 -34.37 48.53 -47.74
C VAL A 1041 -33.05 48.26 -48.47
N THR A 1042 -32.75 49.01 -49.53
CA THR A 1042 -31.54 48.89 -50.36
C THR A 1042 -30.23 49.32 -49.67
N GLN A 1043 -30.23 49.54 -48.36
CA GLN A 1043 -29.08 50.06 -47.58
C GLN A 1043 -28.86 49.29 -46.26
N CYS A 1044 -28.75 47.96 -46.35
CA CYS A 1044 -28.44 47.12 -45.19
C CYS A 1044 -26.99 46.62 -45.25
N THR A 1045 -26.07 47.40 -44.67
CA THR A 1045 -24.65 47.04 -44.59
C THR A 1045 -24.35 46.32 -43.27
N PRO A 1046 -23.74 45.11 -43.30
CA PRO A 1046 -23.29 44.43 -42.09
C PRO A 1046 -22.31 45.28 -41.26
N THR A 1047 -22.46 45.25 -39.95
CA THR A 1047 -21.64 46.02 -38.99
C THR A 1047 -20.17 45.58 -38.96
N GLY A 1048 -19.93 44.30 -39.31
CA GLY A 1048 -18.62 43.65 -39.27
C GLY A 1048 -18.13 43.37 -37.84
N TYR A 1049 -17.27 42.36 -37.68
CA TYR A 1049 -16.66 42.04 -36.38
C TYR A 1049 -15.77 43.19 -35.89
N LYS A 1050 -15.59 43.29 -34.56
CA LYS A 1050 -14.80 44.35 -33.92
C LYS A 1050 -13.67 43.79 -33.06
N THR A 1051 -12.54 44.49 -33.04
CA THR A 1051 -11.46 44.29 -32.07
C THR A 1051 -11.99 44.40 -30.65
N LEU A 1052 -11.50 43.55 -29.75
CA LEU A 1052 -11.78 43.66 -28.33
C LEU A 1052 -11.06 44.88 -27.73
N PRO A 1053 -11.62 45.53 -26.70
CA PRO A 1053 -10.90 46.58 -25.97
C PRO A 1053 -9.57 46.03 -25.42
N GLY A 1054 -8.51 46.83 -25.51
CA GLY A 1054 -7.19 46.46 -24.96
C GLY A 1054 -6.44 45.37 -25.72
N GLN A 1055 -7.00 44.78 -26.80
CA GLN A 1055 -6.41 43.64 -27.51
C GLN A 1055 -4.98 43.88 -28.02
N LYS A 1056 -4.60 45.13 -28.32
CA LYS A 1056 -3.23 45.52 -28.73
C LYS A 1056 -2.22 45.50 -27.59
N SER A 1057 -2.68 45.64 -26.36
CA SER A 1057 -1.85 45.67 -25.16
C SER A 1057 -1.42 44.27 -24.71
N ILE A 1058 -1.89 43.21 -25.41
CA ILE A 1058 -1.51 41.81 -25.22
C ILE A 1058 -0.37 41.49 -26.20
N ASP A 1059 0.78 42.11 -25.93
CA ASP A 1059 1.95 42.11 -26.81
C ASP A 1059 3.07 41.17 -26.34
N GLY A 1060 2.81 40.40 -25.28
CA GLY A 1060 3.82 39.55 -24.63
C GLY A 1060 4.81 40.28 -23.73
N LYS A 1061 4.58 41.57 -23.41
CA LYS A 1061 5.47 42.37 -22.53
C LYS A 1061 4.79 42.94 -21.29
N SER A 1062 3.47 43.16 -21.36
CA SER A 1062 2.66 43.66 -20.25
C SER A 1062 1.73 42.55 -19.74
N TYR A 1063 1.14 42.72 -18.55
CA TYR A 1063 0.11 41.81 -18.02
C TYR A 1063 0.55 40.34 -17.97
N GLY A 1064 1.73 40.05 -17.41
CA GLY A 1064 2.24 38.67 -17.27
C GLY A 1064 2.79 38.04 -18.56
N ASN A 1065 3.16 38.88 -19.55
CA ASN A 1065 3.75 38.47 -20.83
C ASN A 1065 2.84 37.59 -21.70
N VAL A 1066 1.53 37.76 -21.59
CA VAL A 1066 0.56 36.89 -22.29
C VAL A 1066 0.29 37.36 -23.71
N THR A 1067 -0.08 36.42 -24.58
CA THR A 1067 -0.22 36.65 -26.03
C THR A 1067 -1.61 36.27 -26.55
N ILE A 1068 -2.00 36.80 -27.71
CA ILE A 1068 -3.23 36.40 -28.39
C ILE A 1068 -3.25 34.89 -28.71
N GLN A 1069 -2.08 34.31 -29.00
CA GLN A 1069 -1.94 32.88 -29.26
C GLN A 1069 -2.40 32.05 -28.05
N ASP A 1070 -2.09 32.47 -26.82
CA ASP A 1070 -2.43 31.74 -25.60
C ASP A 1070 -3.95 31.59 -25.42
N PHE A 1071 -4.71 32.67 -25.61
CA PHE A 1071 -6.18 32.65 -25.51
C PHE A 1071 -6.84 31.78 -26.59
N VAL A 1072 -6.34 31.88 -27.82
CA VAL A 1072 -6.93 31.20 -28.97
C VAL A 1072 -6.60 29.72 -28.96
N GLU A 1073 -5.35 29.35 -28.73
CA GLU A 1073 -4.91 27.96 -28.70
C GLU A 1073 -5.57 27.17 -27.56
N GLY A 1074 -5.65 27.75 -26.36
CA GLY A 1074 -6.33 27.11 -25.22
C GLY A 1074 -7.82 26.85 -25.48
N SER A 1075 -8.53 27.82 -26.06
CA SER A 1075 -9.96 27.67 -26.36
C SER A 1075 -10.22 26.70 -27.51
N VAL A 1076 -9.36 26.70 -28.55
CA VAL A 1076 -9.44 25.74 -29.65
C VAL A 1076 -9.16 24.31 -29.18
N ASN A 1077 -8.19 24.12 -28.29
CA ASN A 1077 -7.89 22.82 -27.70
C ASN A 1077 -9.07 22.32 -26.83
N THR A 1078 -9.71 23.21 -26.08
CA THR A 1078 -10.95 22.92 -25.32
C THR A 1078 -12.10 22.51 -26.23
N TRP A 1079 -12.30 23.22 -27.34
CA TRP A 1079 -13.32 22.91 -28.33
C TRP A 1079 -13.07 21.55 -29.01
N ASN A 1080 -11.82 21.26 -29.37
CA ASN A 1080 -11.43 20.01 -30.02
C ASN A 1080 -11.56 18.79 -29.09
N SER A 1081 -11.15 18.89 -27.82
CA SER A 1081 -11.26 17.77 -26.86
C SER A 1081 -12.70 17.34 -26.62
N ARG A 1082 -13.66 18.25 -26.83
CA ARG A 1082 -15.11 18.02 -26.68
C ARG A 1082 -15.80 17.65 -27.99
N GLY A 1083 -15.06 17.21 -29.01
CA GLY A 1083 -15.63 16.87 -30.30
C GLY A 1083 -16.28 18.07 -31.00
N GLN A 1084 -15.64 19.24 -30.90
CA GLN A 1084 -16.08 20.51 -31.52
C GLN A 1084 -17.38 21.07 -30.94
N GLN A 1085 -17.56 20.95 -29.63
CA GLN A 1085 -18.69 21.53 -28.90
C GLN A 1085 -18.25 22.69 -28.00
N ASN A 1086 -18.99 23.80 -28.05
CA ASN A 1086 -18.76 24.97 -27.19
C ASN A 1086 -19.37 24.76 -25.79
N GLY A 1087 -18.59 25.06 -24.74
CA GLY A 1087 -19.04 25.06 -23.34
C GLY A 1087 -18.28 24.09 -22.42
N GLY A 1088 -18.58 24.20 -21.12
CA GLY A 1088 -17.94 23.53 -19.95
C GLY A 1088 -16.54 24.06 -19.61
N SER A 1089 -15.94 23.86 -18.43
CA SER A 1089 -16.21 23.05 -17.21
C SER A 1089 -16.82 23.87 -16.04
N ASN A 1090 -17.40 23.21 -15.03
CA ASN A 1090 -17.62 23.85 -13.72
C ASN A 1090 -16.27 23.96 -12.98
N ALA A 1091 -16.17 24.86 -12.00
CA ALA A 1091 -14.95 25.01 -11.17
C ALA A 1091 -14.46 23.68 -10.55
N ASP A 1092 -15.37 22.72 -10.32
CA ASP A 1092 -15.06 21.40 -9.77
C ASP A 1092 -14.37 20.43 -10.78
N ASP A 1093 -14.66 20.53 -12.08
CA ASP A 1093 -13.96 19.76 -13.14
C ASP A 1093 -12.56 20.32 -13.41
N PHE A 1094 -12.39 21.64 -13.20
CA PHE A 1094 -11.13 22.35 -13.33
C PHE A 1094 -10.13 21.93 -12.25
N ALA A 1095 -10.56 21.83 -10.98
CA ALA A 1095 -9.68 21.51 -9.86
C ALA A 1095 -9.14 20.06 -9.88
N SER A 1096 -9.90 19.10 -10.42
CA SER A 1096 -9.56 17.68 -10.35
C SER A 1096 -8.82 17.13 -11.58
N SER A 1097 -9.05 17.69 -12.78
CA SER A 1097 -8.51 17.15 -14.04
C SER A 1097 -7.40 17.98 -14.69
N ILE A 1098 -7.38 19.31 -14.46
CA ILE A 1098 -6.45 20.23 -15.13
C ILE A 1098 -5.14 20.37 -14.36
N VAL A 1099 -5.17 20.34 -13.02
CA VAL A 1099 -3.96 20.39 -12.18
C VAL A 1099 -2.97 19.28 -12.53
N GLY A 1100 -3.47 18.06 -12.77
CA GLY A 1100 -2.63 16.94 -13.23
C GLY A 1100 -2.04 17.14 -14.63
N GLN A 1101 -2.80 17.74 -15.56
CA GLN A 1101 -2.31 18.01 -16.92
C GLN A 1101 -1.29 19.16 -16.97
N ILE A 1102 -1.45 20.17 -16.11
CA ILE A 1102 -0.48 21.26 -15.94
C ILE A 1102 0.82 20.68 -15.36
N TYR A 1103 0.72 19.75 -14.41
CA TYR A 1103 1.87 19.03 -13.84
C TYR A 1103 2.65 18.25 -14.92
N ASP A 1104 1.94 17.55 -15.80
CA ASP A 1104 2.58 16.74 -16.85
C ASP A 1104 3.18 17.59 -18.00
N ASN A 1105 2.80 18.87 -18.13
CA ASN A 1105 3.16 19.74 -19.27
C ASN A 1105 3.55 21.18 -18.86
N PRO A 1106 4.66 21.38 -18.13
CA PRO A 1106 5.13 22.71 -17.75
C PRO A 1106 5.46 23.58 -18.98
N GLY A 1107 4.99 24.82 -18.99
CA GLY A 1107 5.11 25.77 -20.11
C GLY A 1107 3.98 25.71 -21.15
N ALA A 1108 3.01 24.81 -21.00
CA ALA A 1108 1.82 24.68 -21.86
C ALA A 1108 0.51 25.03 -21.14
N GLU A 1109 0.59 25.74 -20.01
CA GLU A 1109 -0.49 25.91 -19.04
C GLU A 1109 -1.76 26.47 -19.69
N PHE A 1110 -1.61 27.47 -20.55
CA PHE A 1110 -2.71 28.14 -21.24
C PHE A 1110 -3.26 27.39 -22.45
N LYS A 1111 -2.59 26.31 -22.86
CA LYS A 1111 -2.95 25.49 -24.02
C LYS A 1111 -3.75 24.25 -23.62
N ILE A 1112 -3.84 23.95 -22.32
CA ILE A 1112 -4.54 22.77 -21.81
C ILE A 1112 -6.05 22.93 -22.02
N PRO A 1113 -6.75 21.90 -22.55
CA PRO A 1113 -8.19 21.91 -22.68
C PRO A 1113 -8.91 22.18 -21.34
N GLY A 1114 -9.85 23.14 -21.34
CA GLY A 1114 -10.64 23.55 -20.17
C GLY A 1114 -10.14 24.81 -19.46
N VAL A 1115 -8.97 25.33 -19.86
CA VAL A 1115 -8.36 26.55 -19.29
C VAL A 1115 -9.01 27.83 -19.79
N PHE A 1116 -9.26 27.91 -21.10
CA PHE A 1116 -10.05 28.97 -21.71
C PHE A 1116 -11.23 28.36 -22.45
N THR A 1117 -12.39 28.99 -22.30
CA THR A 1117 -13.65 28.48 -22.85
C THR A 1117 -14.28 29.51 -23.79
N ILE A 1118 -13.46 30.31 -24.49
CA ILE A 1118 -13.96 31.30 -25.45
C ILE A 1118 -14.67 30.53 -26.58
N PRO A 1119 -15.94 30.85 -26.89
CA PRO A 1119 -16.70 30.10 -27.91
C PRO A 1119 -16.02 30.15 -29.27
N VAL A 1120 -15.93 29.00 -29.94
CA VAL A 1120 -15.31 28.82 -31.26
C VAL A 1120 -16.37 28.46 -32.30
N CYS A 1121 -16.43 29.17 -33.42
CA CYS A 1121 -17.34 28.83 -34.51
C CYS A 1121 -16.85 29.33 -35.87
N LYS A 1122 -17.44 28.76 -36.94
CA LYS A 1122 -17.19 29.19 -38.32
C LYS A 1122 -17.90 30.51 -38.61
N ASP A 1123 -17.37 31.26 -39.58
CA ASP A 1123 -17.95 32.54 -40.01
C ASP A 1123 -19.42 32.44 -40.45
N SER A 1124 -19.78 31.38 -41.16
CA SER A 1124 -21.17 31.15 -41.58
C SER A 1124 -22.13 31.00 -40.40
N GLU A 1125 -21.71 30.35 -39.33
CA GLU A 1125 -22.49 30.16 -38.11
C GLU A 1125 -22.62 31.46 -37.33
N ALA A 1126 -21.51 32.16 -37.13
CA ALA A 1126 -21.47 33.42 -36.41
C ALA A 1126 -22.36 34.48 -37.07
N GLN A 1127 -22.24 34.64 -38.40
CA GLN A 1127 -23.06 35.58 -39.16
C GLN A 1127 -24.54 35.21 -39.12
N PHE A 1128 -24.88 33.93 -39.26
CA PHE A 1128 -26.26 33.47 -39.21
C PHE A 1128 -26.91 33.77 -37.84
N ASN A 1129 -26.27 33.36 -36.75
CA ASN A 1129 -26.81 33.58 -35.41
C ASN A 1129 -26.89 35.06 -35.04
N TRP A 1130 -25.91 35.87 -35.48
CA TRP A 1130 -25.93 37.31 -35.25
C TRP A 1130 -27.02 38.01 -36.06
N LYS A 1131 -27.19 37.64 -37.33
CA LYS A 1131 -28.27 38.15 -38.18
C LYS A 1131 -29.64 37.82 -37.61
N GLU A 1132 -29.86 36.57 -37.22
CA GLU A 1132 -31.14 36.09 -36.66
C GLU A 1132 -31.39 36.55 -35.21
N GLY A 1133 -30.45 37.27 -34.59
CA GLY A 1133 -30.59 37.76 -33.21
C GLY A 1133 -30.65 36.66 -32.15
N ARG A 1134 -30.13 35.46 -32.44
CA ARG A 1134 -30.19 34.28 -31.56
C ARG A 1134 -29.19 34.42 -30.42
N ARG A 1135 -29.59 35.03 -29.30
CA ARG A 1135 -28.74 35.20 -28.12
C ARG A 1135 -28.65 33.92 -27.28
N SER A 1136 -27.47 33.62 -26.76
CA SER A 1136 -27.17 32.54 -25.83
C SER A 1136 -25.89 32.86 -25.03
N ALA A 1137 -25.52 31.99 -24.10
CA ALA A 1137 -24.24 32.07 -23.38
C ALA A 1137 -23.01 31.97 -24.30
N ASN A 1138 -23.10 31.24 -25.42
CA ASN A 1138 -22.01 31.03 -26.37
C ASN A 1138 -22.14 31.93 -27.61
N PHE A 1139 -23.00 32.94 -27.58
CA PHE A 1139 -23.24 33.81 -28.74
C PHE A 1139 -21.93 34.44 -29.27
N PRO A 1140 -21.67 34.44 -30.59
CA PRO A 1140 -22.52 33.99 -31.70
C PRO A 1140 -22.34 32.50 -32.12
N CYS A 1141 -21.56 31.73 -31.39
CA CYS A 1141 -21.15 30.36 -31.69
C CYS A 1141 -22.12 29.30 -31.13
N ASN A 1142 -23.32 29.27 -31.70
CA ASN A 1142 -24.34 28.28 -31.40
C ASN A 1142 -24.64 27.40 -32.62
N PRO A 1143 -24.30 26.09 -32.61
CA PRO A 1143 -24.67 25.23 -33.70
C PRO A 1143 -26.20 25.14 -33.80
N PRO A 1144 -26.79 25.19 -35.01
CA PRO A 1144 -28.22 24.96 -35.16
C PRO A 1144 -28.57 23.55 -34.67
N LYS A 1145 -29.60 23.43 -33.82
CA LYS A 1145 -30.17 22.12 -33.45
C LYS A 1145 -30.73 21.38 -34.66
#